data_AF-A0A4Y9ZKT6-F1
#
_entry.id   AF-A0A4Y9ZKT6-F1
#
_cell.length_a   1.000
_cell.length_b   1.000
_cell.length_c   1.000
_cell.angle_alpha   90.00
_cell.angle_beta   90.00
_cell.angle_gamma   90.00
#
_symmetry.space_group_name_H-M   'P 1'
#
loop_
_entity.id
_entity.type
_entity.pdbx_description
1 polymer ?
#
loop_
_entity_poly.entity_id
_entity_poly.type
_entity_poly.pdbx_seq_one_letter_code
_entity_poly.pdbx_strand_id
1 'polypeptide(L)'
;MRSFTHPLPTVVHAGELVEDSNCIYKDSCNSIAGMRRQRSSSEPAESTSTQAVELSTSLGTCSGILVQWPKELGSFNDTFPWSRIGDEPDSLSFIITVNRDGKRYAFSKTCSQKSLDSDLQQPCVACGSDVPKGLEGLVGIVRQANKFLRHSLLSASQLRGLLSDCNTEINRWKLKMLNMARKLNTATRRTADYKRFIMAISEKDVPRIQSIVQTVLRNGASISAVFSGLPSLRTLRNQTVFTRIMPTVGHITQKEIDHNIREVVIKSLEDADGSPRAEASPRGMSLLIDEISLEESAVHFCHANSVGGLCWKHSNMVDLVLCTFQSALNIAQSLTAGSVHMGKEMTVVSLSFFGIEGTYPILAAPTCKQETADDMQFILELILKSWKESPGTAYGQIWSVATDGDSTRRACGFKMFLKNELSPSSPLYGTLYNMPGLNLYTGDDEMTLDFDYKHIFKRICMLIRSPTGITLNGSCLVTSTLLERYLVICSGKTVSNAKRLLNPEDPQDVPRAIELMQAVIALGTCTVETNHPNVVVDMDAIKYLAALLEAILEPFINTDLSLQDQTMVKNLVFCVTKQQKRDPMAPFYAFETGDDRLENLFGCIRMLGAHDSGMNFCQGVERLGHAIDIDCIFLRRPELDIRHRCLSTTRKEGVDHINAAAWKGDVSVYCCDLPFAWAKGREATQMMLKDSQMPAQSSEFLNIFLDRQVDMLRPFGQGIYPGLSTLDSTEDRSIDLLQPSASPAPVRSDDDIGVTLEDTVDEVPALNLPSAKGVNPDDYLMCGNGKPVHKMSICRLVITPDYMQKSNNRPERVRGYKKFKANAFDDLNTDDITAVDTFIVGDRVVALI
;
A
#
# COMPACT_ATOMS: atom_id res chain seq x y z
N MET A 1 48.24 -14.73 -3.56
CA MET A 1 49.38 -15.23 -2.75
C MET A 1 49.13 -14.88 -1.29
N ARG A 2 49.65 -15.70 -0.35
CA ARG A 2 49.61 -15.52 1.13
C ARG A 2 48.24 -15.23 1.74
N SER A 3 47.59 -16.31 2.16
CA SER A 3 46.47 -16.34 3.09
C SER A 3 46.90 -16.09 4.54
N PHE A 4 45.94 -15.72 5.39
CA PHE A 4 45.93 -16.03 6.81
C PHE A 4 44.50 -16.42 7.23
N THR A 5 44.39 -17.41 8.10
CA THR A 5 43.12 -17.99 8.57
C THR A 5 43.23 -18.28 10.06
N HIS A 6 42.22 -17.94 10.86
CA HIS A 6 41.70 -18.76 11.99
C HIS A 6 40.40 -18.15 12.54
N PRO A 7 39.56 -18.91 13.29
CA PRO A 7 38.12 -18.67 13.36
C PRO A 7 37.59 -18.16 14.72
N LEU A 8 36.31 -17.79 14.73
CA LEU A 8 35.50 -17.57 15.94
C LEU A 8 34.89 -18.89 16.45
N PRO A 9 34.76 -19.09 17.79
CA PRO A 9 34.13 -20.27 18.36
C PRO A 9 32.59 -20.15 18.53
N THR A 10 31.95 -21.31 18.46
CA THR A 10 30.49 -21.57 18.49
C THR A 10 29.78 -21.19 19.79
N VAL A 11 28.48 -20.85 19.70
CA VAL A 11 27.48 -21.01 20.78
C VAL A 11 26.31 -21.84 20.20
N VAL A 12 25.71 -22.72 21.00
CA VAL A 12 24.78 -23.79 20.55
C VAL A 12 23.36 -23.60 21.11
N HIS A 13 22.37 -24.15 20.42
CA HIS A 13 20.92 -24.14 20.68
C HIS A 13 20.48 -24.44 22.13
N ALA A 14 19.43 -23.73 22.58
CA ALA A 14 18.13 -24.24 23.08
C ALA A 14 17.30 -23.04 23.60
N GLY A 15 15.97 -23.02 23.60
CA GLY A 15 14.96 -23.95 23.09
C GLY A 15 13.56 -23.34 23.33
N GLU A 16 12.52 -23.82 22.65
CA GLU A 16 11.15 -23.34 22.87
C GLU A 16 10.58 -23.81 24.21
N LEU A 17 9.68 -23.02 24.82
CA LEU A 17 8.60 -23.55 25.65
C LEU A 17 7.42 -22.56 25.71
N VAL A 18 6.24 -23.06 25.38
CA VAL A 18 4.93 -22.43 25.59
C VAL A 18 4.39 -22.94 26.92
N GLU A 19 3.76 -22.09 27.75
CA GLU A 19 2.72 -22.58 28.66
C GLU A 19 1.73 -21.49 29.11
N ASP A 20 0.67 -21.93 29.79
CA ASP A 20 -0.65 -21.32 29.66
C ASP A 20 -1.21 -20.70 30.96
N SER A 21 -2.17 -19.82 30.72
CA SER A 21 -3.27 -19.33 31.55
C SER A 21 -3.58 -19.96 32.95
N ASN A 22 -3.93 -19.03 33.85
CA ASN A 22 -5.08 -19.07 34.79
C ASN A 22 -4.94 -19.43 36.30
N CYS A 23 -5.77 -18.67 37.06
CA CYS A 23 -6.55 -19.02 38.26
C CYS A 23 -6.10 -18.66 39.70
N ILE A 24 -6.62 -17.49 40.13
CA ILE A 24 -7.50 -17.27 41.31
C ILE A 24 -6.90 -17.15 42.73
N TYR A 25 -7.36 -16.08 43.40
CA TYR A 25 -7.23 -15.72 44.82
C TYR A 25 -7.77 -16.75 45.83
N LYS A 26 -7.03 -16.96 46.94
CA LYS A 26 -7.38 -16.68 48.36
C LYS A 26 -6.35 -17.36 49.28
N ASP A 27 -5.90 -16.84 50.43
CA ASP A 27 -6.63 -16.18 51.52
C ASP A 27 -5.74 -15.21 52.35
N SER A 28 -6.19 -14.76 53.54
CA SER A 28 -5.58 -13.67 54.33
C SER A 28 -5.43 -13.96 55.83
N CYS A 29 -4.42 -13.37 56.47
CA CYS A 29 -4.18 -13.30 57.93
C CYS A 29 -3.84 -14.67 58.60
N ASN A 30 -2.90 -14.77 59.55
CA ASN A 30 -2.73 -13.92 60.72
C ASN A 30 -1.28 -13.91 61.28
N SER A 31 -1.11 -13.32 62.48
CA SER A 31 0.16 -12.81 63.03
C SER A 31 0.76 -13.62 64.21
N ILE A 32 1.99 -13.23 64.59
CA ILE A 32 2.65 -13.37 65.92
C ILE A 32 3.33 -14.71 66.33
N ALA A 33 4.60 -14.57 66.75
CA ALA A 33 5.46 -15.44 67.59
C ALA A 33 5.83 -16.88 67.10
N GLY A 34 6.98 -17.46 67.50
CA GLY A 34 8.15 -16.90 68.19
C GLY A 34 9.00 -17.91 69.00
N MET A 35 10.30 -17.64 69.17
CA MET A 35 11.28 -18.32 70.08
C MET A 35 11.73 -19.78 69.75
N ARG A 36 12.86 -20.34 70.24
CA ARG A 36 14.21 -19.83 70.70
C ARG A 36 15.10 -21.00 71.23
N ARG A 37 16.43 -21.00 70.92
CA ARG A 37 17.63 -21.59 71.62
C ARG A 37 18.69 -22.02 70.56
N GLN A 38 20.03 -21.85 70.65
CA GLN A 38 21.06 -22.04 71.71
C GLN A 38 21.36 -23.53 72.01
N ARG A 39 22.60 -24.03 72.22
CA ARG A 39 24.00 -23.51 72.48
C ARG A 39 25.00 -24.69 72.19
N SER A 40 26.35 -24.69 72.30
CA SER A 40 27.46 -23.73 72.56
C SER A 40 28.88 -24.37 72.36
N SER A 41 29.87 -23.57 71.93
CA SER A 41 31.32 -23.54 72.32
C SER A 41 32.26 -24.78 72.34
N SER A 42 33.51 -24.60 71.86
CA SER A 42 34.75 -25.23 72.39
C SER A 42 36.03 -24.45 71.96
N GLU A 43 37.13 -24.59 72.72
CA GLU A 43 38.49 -24.03 72.46
C GLU A 43 39.43 -25.10 71.81
N PRO A 44 40.72 -24.84 71.49
CA PRO A 44 41.83 -24.84 72.49
C PRO A 44 43.03 -23.88 72.18
N ALA A 45 44.13 -23.99 72.97
CA ALA A 45 45.42 -23.26 72.85
C ALA A 45 46.47 -24.01 71.97
N GLU A 46 47.76 -23.65 71.79
CA GLU A 46 48.73 -22.79 72.52
C GLU A 46 49.97 -22.39 71.66
N SER A 47 50.78 -21.39 72.13
CA SER A 47 52.17 -21.04 71.71
C SER A 47 52.37 -20.33 70.34
N THR A 48 53.46 -19.59 70.03
CA THR A 48 54.74 -19.28 70.73
C THR A 48 55.18 -17.81 70.53
N SER A 49 56.26 -17.36 71.20
CA SER A 49 56.70 -15.96 71.40
C SER A 49 57.74 -15.37 70.43
N THR A 50 57.83 -14.03 70.37
CA THR A 50 59.13 -13.30 70.36
C THR A 50 58.99 -11.91 71.02
N GLN A 51 60.10 -11.28 71.41
CA GLN A 51 60.15 -10.10 72.28
C GLN A 51 60.30 -8.77 71.51
N ALA A 52 59.95 -7.66 72.17
CA ALA A 52 60.24 -6.29 71.74
C ALA A 52 61.43 -5.69 72.52
N VAL A 53 62.11 -4.71 71.93
CA VAL A 53 63.10 -3.86 72.60
C VAL A 53 62.87 -2.40 72.16
N GLU A 54 62.62 -1.51 73.11
CA GLU A 54 62.60 -0.06 72.87
C GLU A 54 64.00 0.53 73.04
N LEU A 55 64.28 1.67 72.39
CA LEU A 55 65.26 2.63 72.88
C LEU A 55 64.70 4.05 72.84
N SER A 56 65.03 4.83 73.85
CA SER A 56 64.22 5.96 74.31
C SER A 56 64.62 7.32 73.74
N THR A 57 63.61 8.10 73.35
CA THR A 57 63.63 9.58 73.46
C THR A 57 62.25 10.05 73.93
N SER A 58 62.18 10.77 75.04
CA SER A 58 60.94 11.18 75.70
C SER A 58 60.26 12.34 74.96
N LEU A 59 59.54 12.01 73.88
CA LEU A 59 58.67 12.91 73.14
C LEU A 59 57.21 12.61 73.51
N GLY A 60 56.46 13.63 73.93
CA GLY A 60 55.07 13.45 74.37
C GLY A 60 54.20 12.84 73.26
N THR A 61 53.36 11.87 73.59
CA THR A 61 52.46 11.24 72.59
C THR A 61 51.41 12.23 72.12
N CYS A 62 51.20 12.33 70.81
CA CYS A 62 50.17 13.17 70.20
C CYS A 62 48.78 12.81 70.78
N SER A 63 48.06 13.80 71.29
CA SER A 63 46.73 13.64 71.91
C SER A 63 45.58 13.47 70.90
N GLY A 64 45.86 13.70 69.61
CA GLY A 64 44.84 13.79 68.57
C GLY A 64 43.93 15.01 68.75
N ILE A 65 42.82 15.06 68.02
CA ILE A 65 41.83 16.15 68.13
C ILE A 65 40.48 15.57 68.54
N LEU A 66 39.90 16.13 69.59
CA LEU A 66 38.56 15.77 70.06
C LEU A 66 37.51 16.15 69.00
N VAL A 67 36.78 15.15 68.49
CA VAL A 67 35.80 15.34 67.41
C VAL A 67 34.52 15.96 67.97
N GLN A 68 34.43 17.29 67.87
CA GLN A 68 33.19 18.03 68.18
C GLN A 68 32.26 18.02 66.97
N TRP A 69 31.31 17.08 66.93
CA TRP A 69 30.29 17.04 65.88
C TRP A 69 29.07 17.90 66.24
N PRO A 70 28.53 18.72 65.32
CA PRO A 70 27.36 19.56 65.60
C PRO A 70 26.12 18.71 65.91
N LYS A 71 25.53 18.89 67.10
CA LYS A 71 24.33 18.15 67.56
C LYS A 71 23.10 18.37 66.68
N GLU A 72 23.02 19.54 66.04
CA GLU A 72 21.99 19.92 65.07
C GLU A 72 21.89 18.99 63.85
N LEU A 73 22.96 18.28 63.51
CA LEU A 73 22.97 17.29 62.41
C LEU A 73 22.42 15.93 62.87
N GLY A 74 22.14 15.75 64.17
CA GLY A 74 21.62 14.52 64.74
C GLY A 74 22.69 13.54 65.20
N SER A 75 22.38 12.25 65.13
CA SER A 75 23.27 11.16 65.57
C SER A 75 24.54 11.13 64.72
N PHE A 76 25.71 11.28 65.37
CA PHE A 76 27.02 11.09 64.73
C PHE A 76 27.09 9.74 64.00
N ASN A 77 26.52 8.68 64.58
CA ASN A 77 26.61 7.35 64.00
C ASN A 77 25.79 7.22 62.69
N ASP A 78 24.75 8.03 62.50
CA ASP A 78 23.90 8.03 61.28
C ASP A 78 24.34 9.06 60.23
N THR A 79 24.98 10.14 60.66
CA THR A 79 25.37 11.28 59.80
C THR A 79 26.85 11.35 59.45
N PHE A 80 27.71 10.65 60.17
CA PHE A 80 29.10 10.48 59.76
C PHE A 80 29.20 9.42 58.64
N PRO A 81 29.91 9.69 57.52
CA PRO A 81 30.05 8.73 56.43
C PRO A 81 31.14 7.69 56.76
N TRP A 82 30.77 6.69 57.57
CA TRP A 82 31.67 5.60 57.99
C TRP A 82 32.30 4.81 56.84
N SER A 83 31.65 4.78 55.67
CA SER A 83 32.19 4.24 54.41
C SER A 83 33.51 4.87 53.97
N ARG A 84 33.88 6.03 54.54
CA ARG A 84 35.09 6.77 54.21
C ARG A 84 36.22 6.60 55.23
N ILE A 85 36.06 5.71 56.22
CA ILE A 85 37.16 5.24 57.08
C ILE A 85 37.74 3.97 56.46
N GLY A 86 38.84 4.12 55.73
CA GLY A 86 39.56 3.08 55.02
C GLY A 86 40.71 3.70 54.22
N ASP A 87 41.30 2.94 53.28
CA ASP A 87 42.38 3.41 52.38
C ASP A 87 41.94 3.56 50.91
N GLU A 88 40.64 3.46 50.65
CA GLU A 88 40.01 3.73 49.34
C GLU A 88 40.21 5.19 48.87
N PRO A 89 40.16 5.50 47.56
CA PRO A 89 40.41 6.85 47.03
C PRO A 89 39.47 7.96 47.56
N ASP A 90 38.22 7.62 47.90
CA ASP A 90 37.23 8.55 48.46
C ASP A 90 37.39 8.73 50.00
N SER A 91 38.36 8.07 50.65
CA SER A 91 38.52 8.03 52.12
C SER A 91 38.95 9.37 52.73
N LEU A 92 38.86 9.45 54.07
CA LEU A 92 39.29 10.61 54.84
C LEU A 92 40.81 10.61 55.07
N SER A 93 41.38 11.82 55.19
CA SER A 93 42.77 12.05 55.57
C SER A 93 43.09 11.66 57.02
N PHE A 94 42.08 11.29 57.81
CA PHE A 94 42.19 10.99 59.23
C PHE A 94 41.33 9.78 59.62
N ILE A 95 41.76 9.09 60.68
CA ILE A 95 41.03 8.00 61.33
C ILE A 95 40.42 8.50 62.65
N ILE A 96 39.34 7.85 63.11
CA ILE A 96 38.67 8.17 64.37
C ILE A 96 38.79 6.98 65.33
N THR A 97 39.27 7.24 66.54
CA THR A 97 39.26 6.31 67.66
C THR A 97 38.26 6.74 68.72
N VAL A 98 37.72 5.81 69.49
CA VAL A 98 36.83 6.10 70.63
C VAL A 98 37.54 5.66 71.91
N ASN A 99 37.75 6.59 72.84
CA ASN A 99 38.36 6.29 74.13
C ASN A 99 37.30 5.70 75.10
N ARG A 100 37.74 5.10 76.22
CA ARG A 100 36.87 4.41 77.19
C ARG A 100 35.75 5.30 77.77
N ASP A 101 35.98 6.61 77.83
CA ASP A 101 34.97 7.63 78.22
C ASP A 101 33.89 7.91 77.15
N GLY A 102 33.88 7.19 76.03
CA GLY A 102 32.99 7.45 74.88
C GLY A 102 33.35 8.69 74.04
N LYS A 103 34.35 9.46 74.45
CA LYS A 103 34.90 10.61 73.69
C LYS A 103 35.61 10.12 72.43
N ARG A 104 35.34 10.77 71.30
CA ARG A 104 35.91 10.44 69.98
C ARG A 104 37.10 11.35 69.67
N TYR A 105 38.24 10.77 69.33
CA TYR A 105 39.47 11.49 68.97
C TYR A 105 39.89 11.11 67.55
N ALA A 106 40.26 12.10 66.76
CA ALA A 106 40.68 11.93 65.38
C ALA A 106 42.17 12.24 65.20
N PHE A 107 42.82 11.43 64.35
CA PHE A 107 44.25 11.47 64.08
C PHE A 107 44.47 11.46 62.56
N SER A 108 45.27 12.37 62.02
CA SER A 108 45.66 12.32 60.60
C SER A 108 46.38 11.01 60.30
N LYS A 109 46.22 10.45 59.09
CA LYS A 109 46.96 9.25 58.65
C LYS A 109 48.47 9.48 58.65
N THR A 110 48.90 10.73 58.51
CA THR A 110 50.30 11.17 58.56
C THR A 110 50.73 11.63 59.97
N CYS A 111 49.99 11.27 61.01
CA CYS A 111 50.32 11.62 62.40
C CYS A 111 51.71 11.12 62.80
N SER A 112 52.60 12.04 63.16
CA SER A 112 53.96 11.76 63.66
C SER A 112 54.00 11.02 65.00
N GLN A 113 52.83 10.77 65.62
CA GLN A 113 52.61 10.22 66.97
C GLN A 113 53.27 11.02 68.12
N LYS A 114 54.02 12.08 67.82
CA LYS A 114 54.88 12.83 68.73
C LYS A 114 54.53 14.33 68.71
N SER A 115 54.35 14.89 69.89
CA SER A 115 54.25 16.33 70.16
C SER A 115 55.64 16.99 70.06
N LEU A 116 55.66 18.29 69.76
CA LEU A 116 56.87 19.13 69.78
C LEU A 116 57.16 19.72 71.16
N ASP A 117 56.22 19.60 72.10
CA ASP A 117 56.27 20.15 73.45
C ASP A 117 55.84 19.07 74.46
N SER A 118 56.52 18.97 75.60
CA SER A 118 56.30 17.90 76.60
C SER A 118 55.20 18.23 77.59
N ASP A 119 55.06 19.51 77.93
CA ASP A 119 54.30 19.93 79.12
C ASP A 119 52.86 20.36 78.77
N LEU A 120 52.54 20.37 77.48
CA LEU A 120 51.19 20.59 76.94
C LEU A 120 50.82 19.46 75.97
N GLN A 121 49.72 18.76 76.23
CA GLN A 121 49.19 17.66 75.40
C GLN A 121 48.58 18.16 74.08
N GLN A 122 49.43 18.68 73.18
CA GLN A 122 49.00 19.26 71.90
C GLN A 122 48.95 18.22 70.78
N PRO A 123 48.06 18.40 69.78
CA PRO A 123 48.09 17.60 68.55
C PRO A 123 49.34 17.96 67.73
N CYS A 124 49.98 16.95 67.13
CA CYS A 124 51.08 17.19 66.20
C CYS A 124 50.60 17.94 64.94
N VAL A 125 51.52 18.62 64.24
CA VAL A 125 51.21 19.54 63.13
C VAL A 125 50.25 18.94 62.09
N ALA A 126 50.47 17.70 61.63
CA ALA A 126 49.60 17.00 60.69
C ALA A 126 48.17 16.74 61.22
N CYS A 127 48.02 16.42 62.50
CA CYS A 127 46.69 16.36 63.12
C CYS A 127 46.05 17.76 63.12
N GLY A 128 46.82 18.78 63.55
CA GLY A 128 46.39 20.18 63.60
C GLY A 128 45.93 20.74 62.25
N SER A 129 46.56 20.35 61.15
CA SER A 129 46.19 20.81 59.79
C SER A 129 45.05 20.02 59.16
N ASP A 130 45.07 18.70 59.26
CA ASP A 130 44.30 17.84 58.35
C ASP A 130 42.93 17.48 58.94
N VAL A 131 42.88 17.27 60.26
CA VAL A 131 41.66 16.82 60.96
C VAL A 131 40.59 17.91 61.00
N PRO A 132 40.87 19.18 61.36
CA PRO A 132 39.83 20.21 61.39
C PRO A 132 39.24 20.48 60.01
N LYS A 133 40.09 20.62 58.98
CA LYS A 133 39.67 20.85 57.58
C LYS A 133 38.81 19.69 57.06
N GLY A 134 39.20 18.45 57.36
CA GLY A 134 38.45 17.26 56.98
C GLY A 134 37.08 17.17 57.68
N LEU A 135 37.01 17.51 58.98
CA LEU A 135 35.74 17.56 59.72
C LEU A 135 34.81 18.69 59.26
N GLU A 136 35.36 19.88 58.98
CA GLU A 136 34.60 21.04 58.48
C GLU A 136 34.00 20.76 57.09
N GLY A 137 34.79 20.19 56.17
CA GLY A 137 34.31 19.77 54.85
C GLY A 137 33.22 18.68 54.94
N LEU A 138 33.33 17.76 55.90
CA LEU A 138 32.27 16.77 56.16
C LEU A 138 30.99 17.41 56.70
N VAL A 139 31.09 18.36 57.65
CA VAL A 139 29.93 19.11 58.16
C VAL A 139 29.23 19.86 57.03
N GLY A 140 29.97 20.42 56.06
CA GLY A 140 29.40 21.01 54.84
C GLY A 140 28.61 20.00 54.00
N ILE A 141 29.19 18.84 53.68
CA ILE A 141 28.54 17.77 52.89
C ILE A 141 27.29 17.22 53.61
N VAL A 142 27.30 17.13 54.94
CA VAL A 142 26.16 16.66 55.72
C VAL A 142 25.03 17.69 55.77
N ARG A 143 25.37 18.99 55.91
CA ARG A 143 24.39 20.10 55.86
C ARG A 143 23.74 20.26 54.48
N GLN A 144 24.50 20.10 53.38
CA GLN A 144 24.00 20.36 52.04
C GLN A 144 24.63 19.43 50.98
N ALA A 145 24.13 18.20 50.92
CA ALA A 145 24.50 17.27 49.84
C ALA A 145 23.99 17.77 48.48
N ASN A 146 24.90 17.91 47.52
CA ASN A 146 24.55 18.21 46.12
C ASN A 146 23.89 16.97 45.49
N LYS A 147 22.84 17.17 44.66
CA LYS A 147 22.17 16.09 43.90
C LYS A 147 23.12 15.31 42.98
N PHE A 148 24.25 15.89 42.58
CA PHE A 148 25.29 15.25 41.76
C PHE A 148 26.45 14.63 42.56
N LEU A 149 26.38 14.60 43.89
CA LEU A 149 27.41 13.95 44.70
C LEU A 149 27.35 12.42 44.56
N ARG A 150 28.51 11.74 44.45
CA ARG A 150 28.56 10.28 44.41
C ARG A 150 27.95 9.69 45.69
N HIS A 151 27.17 8.62 45.57
CA HIS A 151 26.56 7.95 46.73
C HIS A 151 27.60 7.40 47.74
N SER A 152 28.84 7.12 47.31
CA SER A 152 29.97 6.74 48.20
C SER A 152 30.30 7.79 49.26
N LEU A 153 30.04 9.06 48.95
CA LEU A 153 30.41 10.22 49.78
C LEU A 153 29.31 10.64 50.78
N LEU A 154 28.11 10.05 50.67
CA LEU A 154 26.94 10.41 51.47
C LEU A 154 26.88 9.63 52.79
N SER A 155 26.24 10.24 53.79
CA SER A 155 25.94 9.59 55.07
C SER A 155 24.79 8.59 54.96
N ALA A 156 24.72 7.65 55.91
CA ALA A 156 23.64 6.65 55.95
C ALA A 156 22.25 7.31 56.06
N SER A 157 22.12 8.44 56.76
CA SER A 157 20.88 9.21 56.83
C SER A 157 20.48 9.81 55.46
N GLN A 158 21.44 10.35 54.71
CA GLN A 158 21.18 10.93 53.38
C GLN A 158 20.79 9.87 52.34
N LEU A 159 21.43 8.70 52.38
CA LEU A 159 21.09 7.56 51.51
C LEU A 159 19.68 7.02 51.78
N ARG A 160 19.25 6.95 53.04
CA ARG A 160 17.85 6.61 53.40
C ARG A 160 16.85 7.64 52.83
N GLY A 161 17.20 8.93 52.86
CA GLY A 161 16.41 10.01 52.26
C GLY A 161 16.20 9.81 50.76
N LEU A 162 17.29 9.68 49.99
CA LEU A 162 17.24 9.45 48.54
C LEU A 162 16.41 8.22 48.14
N LEU A 163 16.46 7.15 48.94
CA LEU A 163 15.66 5.94 48.70
C LEU A 163 14.16 6.16 48.99
N SER A 164 13.81 7.02 49.95
CA SER A 164 12.43 7.46 50.19
C SER A 164 11.91 8.34 49.05
N ASP A 165 12.73 9.29 48.57
CA ASP A 165 12.39 10.14 47.44
C ASP A 165 12.20 9.33 46.15
N CYS A 166 13.09 8.38 45.87
CA CYS A 166 12.99 7.47 44.72
C CYS A 166 11.72 6.61 44.78
N ASN A 167 11.37 6.04 45.94
CA ASN A 167 10.09 5.33 46.11
C ASN A 167 8.87 6.24 45.88
N THR A 168 8.97 7.52 46.26
CA THR A 168 7.93 8.53 46.06
C THR A 168 7.79 8.88 44.56
N GLU A 169 8.91 9.02 43.83
CA GLU A 169 8.94 9.14 42.36
C GLU A 169 8.26 7.94 41.69
N ILE A 170 8.66 6.72 42.05
CA ILE A 170 8.14 5.46 41.49
C ILE A 170 6.62 5.37 41.69
N ASN A 171 6.11 5.69 42.88
CA ASN A 171 4.67 5.66 43.15
C ASN A 171 3.91 6.76 42.38
N ARG A 172 4.52 7.94 42.19
CA ARG A 172 3.98 9.02 41.34
C ARG A 172 3.88 8.59 39.87
N TRP A 173 4.88 7.87 39.35
CA TRP A 173 4.89 7.35 37.99
C TRP A 173 3.92 6.17 37.79
N LYS A 174 3.82 5.25 38.75
CA LYS A 174 2.78 4.20 38.78
C LYS A 174 1.38 4.80 38.67
N LEU A 175 1.07 5.86 39.43
CA LEU A 175 -0.22 6.55 39.39
C LEU A 175 -0.48 7.22 38.01
N LYS A 176 0.54 7.86 37.42
CA LYS A 176 0.45 8.41 36.05
C LYS A 176 0.14 7.32 35.03
N MET A 177 0.85 6.19 35.08
CA MET A 177 0.66 5.05 34.17
C MET A 177 -0.75 4.46 34.29
N LEU A 178 -1.25 4.27 35.52
CA LEU A 178 -2.62 3.78 35.77
C LEU A 178 -3.68 4.73 35.19
N ASN A 179 -3.47 6.04 35.29
CA ASN A 179 -4.36 7.04 34.71
C ASN A 179 -4.25 7.12 33.18
N MET A 180 -3.07 6.90 32.59
CA MET A 180 -2.91 6.76 31.14
C MET A 180 -3.61 5.51 30.62
N ALA A 181 -3.45 4.35 31.26
CA ALA A 181 -4.13 3.10 30.89
C ALA A 181 -5.66 3.23 30.97
N ARG A 182 -6.19 3.92 31.99
CA ARG A 182 -7.62 4.27 32.08
C ARG A 182 -8.07 5.16 30.93
N LYS A 183 -7.34 6.23 30.60
CA LYS A 183 -7.62 7.10 29.45
C LYS A 183 -7.60 6.33 28.13
N LEU A 184 -6.59 5.48 27.92
CA LEU A 184 -6.44 4.64 26.73
C LEU A 184 -7.64 3.69 26.58
N ASN A 185 -7.98 2.92 27.62
CA ASN A 185 -9.16 2.04 27.59
C ASN A 185 -10.47 2.79 27.35
N THR A 186 -10.62 4.03 27.84
CA THR A 186 -11.77 4.88 27.51
C THR A 186 -11.76 5.34 26.05
N ALA A 187 -10.60 5.68 25.50
CA ALA A 187 -10.45 6.03 24.08
C ALA A 187 -10.75 4.82 23.18
N THR A 188 -10.15 3.65 23.43
CA THR A 188 -10.37 2.41 22.68
C THR A 188 -11.85 2.02 22.67
N ARG A 189 -12.56 2.14 23.80
CA ARG A 189 -14.02 1.92 23.86
C ARG A 189 -14.77 2.92 22.97
N ARG A 190 -14.49 4.22 23.09
CA ARG A 190 -15.08 5.25 22.21
C ARG A 190 -14.82 4.99 20.73
N THR A 191 -13.63 4.54 20.34
CA THR A 191 -13.30 4.18 18.96
C THR A 191 -14.05 2.93 18.50
N ALA A 192 -14.22 1.92 19.35
CA ALA A 192 -15.00 0.72 19.03
C ALA A 192 -16.50 1.03 18.87
N ASP A 193 -17.06 1.84 19.76
CA ASP A 193 -18.46 2.27 19.70
C ASP A 193 -18.71 3.21 18.52
N TYR A 194 -17.74 4.07 18.18
CA TYR A 194 -17.75 4.88 16.96
C TYR A 194 -17.75 4.01 15.70
N LYS A 195 -16.86 3.02 15.60
CA LYS A 195 -16.86 2.06 14.48
C LYS A 195 -18.21 1.34 14.36
N ARG A 196 -18.79 0.88 15.48
CA ARG A 196 -20.12 0.23 15.50
C ARG A 196 -21.25 1.14 15.01
N PHE A 197 -21.22 2.42 15.36
CA PHE A 197 -22.20 3.41 14.91
C PHE A 197 -22.05 3.74 13.43
N ILE A 198 -20.82 3.93 12.94
CA ILE A 198 -20.54 4.16 11.51
C ILE A 198 -20.95 2.95 10.66
N MET A 199 -20.64 1.72 11.08
CA MET A 199 -21.06 0.51 10.36
C MET A 199 -22.59 0.41 10.25
N ALA A 200 -23.32 0.66 11.35
CA ALA A 200 -24.79 0.65 11.31
C ALA A 200 -25.37 1.76 10.38
N ILE A 201 -24.67 2.89 10.23
CA ILE A 201 -25.04 3.95 9.27
C ILE A 201 -24.76 3.53 7.82
N SER A 202 -23.61 2.92 7.51
CA SER A 202 -23.32 2.44 6.14
C SER A 202 -24.24 1.29 5.73
N GLU A 203 -24.55 0.38 6.66
CA GLU A 203 -25.50 -0.72 6.51
C GLU A 203 -26.97 -0.25 6.46
N LYS A 204 -27.24 1.02 6.82
CA LYS A 204 -28.58 1.64 6.89
C LYS A 204 -29.53 0.92 7.87
N ASP A 205 -28.97 0.27 8.89
CA ASP A 205 -29.67 -0.51 9.92
C ASP A 205 -30.33 0.42 10.96
N VAL A 206 -31.52 0.92 10.63
CA VAL A 206 -32.29 1.86 11.47
C VAL A 206 -32.58 1.31 12.88
N PRO A 207 -32.99 0.03 13.07
CA PRO A 207 -33.14 -0.55 14.41
C PRO A 207 -31.86 -0.51 15.25
N ARG A 208 -30.70 -0.84 14.67
CA ARG A 208 -29.41 -0.84 15.38
C ARG A 208 -28.91 0.57 15.67
N ILE A 209 -29.13 1.52 14.74
CA ILE A 209 -28.91 2.95 15.00
C ILE A 209 -29.77 3.41 16.19
N GLN A 210 -31.07 3.06 16.22
CA GLN A 210 -31.95 3.40 17.35
C GLN A 210 -31.45 2.79 18.67
N SER A 211 -31.05 1.52 18.67
CA SER A 211 -30.51 0.84 19.86
C SER A 211 -29.23 1.51 20.40
N ILE A 212 -28.30 1.88 19.51
CA ILE A 212 -27.07 2.61 19.89
C ILE A 212 -27.43 4.00 20.44
N VAL A 213 -28.29 4.76 19.77
CA VAL A 213 -28.72 6.10 20.24
C VAL A 213 -29.43 6.02 21.59
N GLN A 214 -30.34 5.07 21.81
CA GLN A 214 -30.99 4.84 23.11
C GLN A 214 -29.98 4.47 24.20
N THR A 215 -28.96 3.68 23.87
CA THR A 215 -27.90 3.30 24.82
C THR A 215 -27.03 4.51 25.21
N VAL A 216 -26.67 5.35 24.25
CA VAL A 216 -25.91 6.59 24.49
C VAL A 216 -26.73 7.59 25.33
N LEU A 217 -28.03 7.73 25.06
CA LEU A 217 -28.96 8.54 25.85
C LEU A 217 -29.12 8.02 27.29
N ARG A 218 -29.28 6.70 27.49
CA ARG A 218 -29.34 6.08 28.82
C ARG A 218 -28.07 6.29 29.64
N ASN A 219 -26.92 6.40 28.98
CA ASN A 219 -25.63 6.69 29.61
C ASN A 219 -25.38 8.20 29.87
N GLY A 220 -26.39 9.05 29.71
CA GLY A 220 -26.34 10.47 30.10
C GLY A 220 -25.55 11.38 29.15
N ALA A 221 -25.12 10.89 27.99
CA ALA A 221 -24.50 11.73 26.96
C ALA A 221 -25.58 12.49 26.19
N SER A 222 -25.42 13.82 26.05
CA SER A 222 -26.36 14.62 25.26
C SER A 222 -26.21 14.34 23.76
N ILE A 223 -27.30 14.47 23.01
CA ILE A 223 -27.29 14.35 21.54
C ILE A 223 -26.26 15.33 20.95
N SER A 224 -26.17 16.54 21.51
CA SER A 224 -25.18 17.54 21.11
C SER A 224 -23.73 17.05 21.28
N ALA A 225 -23.41 16.30 22.34
CA ALA A 225 -22.07 15.74 22.56
C ALA A 225 -21.69 14.62 21.57
N VAL A 226 -22.68 13.98 20.93
CA VAL A 226 -22.44 13.01 19.84
C VAL A 226 -22.13 13.75 18.53
N PHE A 227 -22.84 14.85 18.25
CA PHE A 227 -22.61 15.65 17.04
C PHE A 227 -21.39 16.58 17.14
N SER A 228 -21.04 17.09 18.33
CA SER A 228 -19.99 18.11 18.50
C SER A 228 -18.56 17.61 18.26
N GLY A 229 -18.37 16.30 18.09
CA GLY A 229 -17.08 15.70 17.75
C GLY A 229 -16.77 15.64 16.25
N LEU A 230 -17.74 15.95 15.38
CA LEU A 230 -17.60 15.86 13.93
C LEU A 230 -17.99 17.19 13.24
N PRO A 231 -17.21 17.68 12.26
CA PRO A 231 -17.71 18.70 11.34
C PRO A 231 -18.92 18.15 10.57
N SER A 232 -19.94 18.98 10.33
CA SER A 232 -21.10 18.53 9.54
C SER A 232 -20.69 18.20 8.11
N LEU A 233 -21.47 17.36 7.39
CA LEU A 233 -21.20 17.08 5.96
C LEU A 233 -21.16 18.36 5.10
N ARG A 234 -21.91 19.40 5.48
CA ARG A 234 -21.84 20.73 4.83
C ARG A 234 -20.59 21.51 5.24
N THR A 235 -20.11 21.35 6.46
CA THR A 235 -18.84 21.91 6.92
C THR A 235 -17.68 21.27 6.16
N LEU A 236 -17.64 19.95 6.05
CA LEU A 236 -16.67 19.21 5.24
C LEU A 236 -16.70 19.68 3.77
N ARG A 237 -17.84 19.55 3.08
CA ARG A 237 -18.00 19.99 1.67
C ARG A 237 -17.66 21.47 1.41
N ASN A 238 -17.62 22.31 2.45
CA ASN A 238 -17.28 23.74 2.36
C ASN A 238 -15.89 24.10 2.93
N GLN A 239 -15.17 23.19 3.59
CA GLN A 239 -13.89 23.47 4.28
C GLN A 239 -12.78 22.45 4.05
N THR A 240 -13.10 21.19 3.71
CA THR A 240 -12.10 20.22 3.25
C THR A 240 -11.99 20.30 1.74
N VAL A 241 -10.79 20.66 1.26
CA VAL A 241 -10.44 20.60 -0.17
C VAL A 241 -10.22 19.13 -0.52
N PHE A 242 -11.29 18.47 -0.95
CA PHE A 242 -11.22 17.18 -1.64
C PHE A 242 -10.55 17.37 -3.01
N THR A 243 -9.80 16.37 -3.47
CA THR A 243 -9.18 16.36 -4.80
C THR A 243 -10.26 16.39 -5.88
N ARG A 244 -10.16 17.34 -6.81
CA ARG A 244 -11.12 17.51 -7.91
C ARG A 244 -10.43 17.31 -9.24
N ILE A 245 -10.82 16.24 -9.91
CA ILE A 245 -10.49 16.01 -11.33
C ILE A 245 -11.48 16.84 -12.15
N MET A 246 -10.96 17.59 -13.12
CA MET A 246 -11.76 18.25 -14.15
C MET A 246 -12.31 17.18 -15.10
N PRO A 247 -13.64 17.03 -15.22
CA PRO A 247 -14.23 16.15 -16.21
C PRO A 247 -14.03 16.72 -17.61
N THR A 248 -13.70 15.89 -18.60
CA THR A 248 -13.82 16.31 -20.02
C THR A 248 -15.28 16.50 -20.39
N VAL A 249 -15.62 17.64 -20.98
CA VAL A 249 -16.99 17.96 -21.41
C VAL A 249 -16.95 18.60 -22.80
N GLY A 250 -17.26 17.81 -23.82
CA GLY A 250 -16.94 18.12 -25.22
C GLY A 250 -15.64 17.43 -25.64
N HIS A 251 -14.93 18.03 -26.58
CA HIS A 251 -13.59 17.64 -26.98
C HIS A 251 -12.62 17.65 -25.79
N ILE A 252 -11.69 16.69 -25.74
CA ILE A 252 -10.59 16.73 -24.77
C ILE A 252 -9.74 17.98 -25.04
N THR A 253 -9.39 18.72 -23.98
CA THR A 253 -8.54 19.92 -24.09
C THR A 253 -7.34 19.91 -23.15
N GLN A 254 -6.24 20.52 -23.58
CA GLN A 254 -5.05 20.72 -22.75
C GLN A 254 -5.36 21.41 -21.40
N LYS A 255 -6.38 22.28 -21.33
CA LYS A 255 -6.76 22.96 -20.08
C LYS A 255 -7.26 21.99 -19.00
N GLU A 256 -7.90 20.89 -19.37
CA GLU A 256 -8.38 19.86 -18.46
C GLU A 256 -7.19 19.06 -17.91
N ILE A 257 -6.30 18.63 -18.80
CA ILE A 257 -5.07 17.89 -18.47
C ILE A 257 -4.13 18.75 -17.60
N ASP A 258 -3.90 20.01 -17.97
CA ASP A 258 -3.11 20.98 -17.20
C ASP A 258 -3.72 21.30 -15.83
N HIS A 259 -5.04 21.15 -15.65
CA HIS A 259 -5.70 21.28 -14.35
C HIS A 259 -5.46 20.02 -13.52
N ASN A 260 -5.69 18.84 -14.11
CA ASN A 260 -5.57 17.56 -13.43
C ASN A 260 -4.12 17.25 -13.01
N ILE A 261 -3.12 17.57 -13.83
CA ILE A 261 -1.69 17.48 -13.43
C ILE A 261 -1.43 18.32 -12.17
N ARG A 262 -2.00 19.52 -12.07
CA ARG A 262 -1.82 20.40 -10.89
C ARG A 262 -2.59 19.93 -9.66
N GLU A 263 -3.85 19.54 -9.81
CA GLU A 263 -4.70 19.10 -8.70
C GLU A 263 -4.34 17.69 -8.19
N VAL A 264 -3.98 16.77 -9.08
CA VAL A 264 -3.84 15.33 -8.77
C VAL A 264 -2.39 14.92 -8.58
N VAL A 265 -1.46 15.36 -9.43
CA VAL A 265 -0.04 14.98 -9.31
C VAL A 265 0.68 15.90 -8.32
N ILE A 266 0.66 17.21 -8.60
CA ILE A 266 1.54 18.16 -7.93
C ILE A 266 1.14 18.35 -6.46
N LYS A 267 -0.13 18.64 -6.14
CA LYS A 267 -0.61 18.74 -4.74
C LYS A 267 -0.48 17.45 -3.93
N SER A 268 -0.41 16.30 -4.59
CA SER A 268 -0.22 15.02 -3.92
C SER A 268 1.23 14.76 -3.54
N LEU A 269 2.19 15.36 -4.26
CA LEU A 269 3.63 15.24 -4.02
C LEU A 269 4.22 16.43 -3.24
N GLU A 270 3.49 17.53 -3.10
CA GLU A 270 3.85 18.70 -2.28
C GLU A 270 3.24 18.63 -0.87
N ASP A 271 3.92 19.20 0.12
CA ASP A 271 3.39 19.42 1.46
C ASP A 271 2.59 20.72 1.57
N ALA A 272 1.93 20.91 2.72
CA ALA A 272 0.96 22.01 2.93
C ALA A 272 1.56 23.43 2.90
N ASP A 273 2.88 23.56 2.81
CA ASP A 273 3.63 24.80 2.61
C ASP A 273 4.13 25.00 1.16
N GLY A 274 3.86 24.05 0.26
CA GLY A 274 4.33 24.05 -1.13
C GLY A 274 5.76 23.53 -1.31
N SER A 275 6.35 22.91 -0.30
CA SER A 275 7.63 22.20 -0.45
C SER A 275 7.43 20.80 -1.06
N PRO A 276 8.32 20.32 -1.95
CA PRO A 276 8.24 18.96 -2.46
C PRO A 276 8.60 17.95 -1.36
N ARG A 277 7.81 16.88 -1.20
CA ARG A 277 8.06 15.84 -0.19
C ARG A 277 9.38 15.10 -0.44
N ALA A 278 9.89 14.45 0.60
CA ALA A 278 11.08 13.58 0.49
C ALA A 278 10.93 12.46 -0.57
N GLU A 279 9.71 11.99 -0.80
CA GLU A 279 9.37 11.01 -1.85
C GLU A 279 9.41 11.61 -3.26
N ALA A 280 9.14 12.92 -3.40
CA ALA A 280 9.02 13.66 -4.65
C ALA A 280 10.36 13.90 -5.39
N SER A 281 11.40 13.14 -5.01
CA SER A 281 12.59 12.86 -5.82
C SER A 281 12.23 12.63 -7.31
N PRO A 282 12.90 13.28 -8.28
CA PRO A 282 12.51 13.14 -9.68
C PRO A 282 12.70 11.70 -10.19
N ARG A 283 11.62 11.03 -10.61
CA ARG A 283 11.61 9.59 -10.96
C ARG A 283 11.23 9.29 -12.42
N GLY A 284 11.39 8.03 -12.81
CA GLY A 284 10.72 7.50 -14.00
C GLY A 284 9.24 7.20 -13.72
N MET A 285 8.40 7.28 -14.74
CA MET A 285 6.98 6.93 -14.64
C MET A 285 6.47 6.22 -15.91
N SER A 286 5.41 5.42 -15.74
CA SER A 286 4.60 4.90 -16.84
C SER A 286 3.32 5.73 -16.98
N LEU A 287 2.88 5.94 -18.21
CA LEU A 287 1.56 6.48 -18.55
C LEU A 287 0.61 5.31 -18.76
N LEU A 288 -0.40 5.15 -17.90
CA LEU A 288 -1.40 4.08 -17.97
C LEU A 288 -2.66 4.62 -18.65
N ILE A 289 -3.23 3.91 -19.61
CA ILE A 289 -4.52 4.25 -20.24
C ILE A 289 -5.42 3.02 -20.34
N ASP A 290 -6.62 3.11 -19.75
CA ASP A 290 -7.66 2.11 -19.93
C ASP A 290 -9.10 2.65 -19.79
N GLU A 291 -10.11 1.86 -20.14
CA GLU A 291 -11.54 2.18 -20.02
C GLU A 291 -12.21 1.55 -18.78
N ILE A 292 -13.03 2.33 -18.07
CA ILE A 292 -14.02 1.77 -17.13
C ILE A 292 -15.46 2.01 -17.61
N SER A 293 -16.26 0.95 -17.68
CA SER A 293 -17.67 1.03 -18.10
C SER A 293 -18.52 1.93 -17.18
N LEU A 294 -19.39 2.73 -17.80
CA LEU A 294 -20.29 3.69 -17.16
C LEU A 294 -21.76 3.23 -17.27
N GLU A 295 -22.62 3.87 -16.48
CA GLU A 295 -24.04 3.96 -16.80
C GLU A 295 -24.30 5.12 -17.78
N GLU A 296 -24.93 4.83 -18.92
CA GLU A 296 -25.30 5.80 -19.96
C GLU A 296 -26.35 6.80 -19.44
N SER A 297 -25.91 7.89 -18.81
CA SER A 297 -26.76 8.95 -18.23
C SER A 297 -26.18 10.34 -18.46
N ALA A 298 -27.03 11.27 -18.92
CA ALA A 298 -26.65 12.67 -19.04
C ALA A 298 -26.62 13.35 -17.66
N VAL A 299 -25.57 14.14 -17.39
CA VAL A 299 -25.32 14.80 -16.10
C VAL A 299 -25.09 16.30 -16.30
N HIS A 300 -25.37 17.13 -15.30
CA HIS A 300 -25.10 18.58 -15.36
C HIS A 300 -23.91 18.96 -14.50
N PHE A 301 -22.89 19.57 -15.10
CA PHE A 301 -21.73 20.11 -14.40
C PHE A 301 -21.91 21.62 -14.17
N CYS A 302 -22.32 21.98 -12.94
CA CYS A 302 -22.65 23.37 -12.58
C CYS A 302 -21.48 24.36 -12.76
N HIS A 303 -20.22 23.91 -12.65
CA HIS A 303 -19.04 24.75 -12.84
C HIS A 303 -18.80 25.22 -14.29
N ALA A 304 -19.35 24.50 -15.28
CA ALA A 304 -19.27 24.84 -16.70
C ALA A 304 -20.64 25.26 -17.28
N ASN A 305 -21.73 25.02 -16.52
CA ASN A 305 -23.12 25.00 -17.00
C ASN A 305 -23.38 23.99 -18.15
N SER A 306 -22.57 22.94 -18.26
CA SER A 306 -22.60 22.03 -19.40
C SER A 306 -23.20 20.65 -19.09
N VAL A 307 -23.73 19.99 -20.12
CA VAL A 307 -24.14 18.58 -20.08
C VAL A 307 -22.92 17.69 -20.31
N GLY A 308 -22.63 16.82 -19.35
CA GLY A 308 -21.63 15.76 -19.44
C GLY A 308 -22.25 14.37 -19.58
N GLY A 309 -21.40 13.36 -19.75
CA GLY A 309 -21.82 11.97 -20.00
C GLY A 309 -22.09 11.66 -21.47
N LEU A 310 -21.95 12.65 -22.37
CA LEU A 310 -21.93 12.49 -23.82
C LEU A 310 -20.48 12.25 -24.27
N CYS A 311 -20.24 11.37 -25.25
CA CYS A 311 -18.88 10.98 -25.63
C CYS A 311 -18.03 12.14 -26.17
N TRP A 312 -16.74 12.18 -25.83
CA TRP A 312 -15.84 13.31 -26.11
C TRP A 312 -15.68 13.59 -27.62
N LYS A 313 -15.70 12.54 -28.44
CA LYS A 313 -15.54 12.60 -29.89
C LYS A 313 -16.70 13.32 -30.58
N HIS A 314 -17.95 12.88 -30.31
CA HIS A 314 -19.13 13.35 -31.05
C HIS A 314 -19.87 14.52 -30.39
N SER A 315 -19.70 14.75 -29.09
CA SER A 315 -20.41 15.80 -28.34
C SER A 315 -20.20 17.24 -28.85
N ASN A 316 -19.16 17.48 -29.65
CA ASN A 316 -18.88 18.79 -30.27
C ASN A 316 -19.85 19.18 -31.39
N MET A 317 -20.73 18.28 -31.84
CA MET A 317 -21.78 18.57 -32.82
C MET A 317 -23.01 19.26 -32.22
N VAL A 318 -23.06 19.47 -30.91
CA VAL A 318 -24.16 20.17 -30.21
C VAL A 318 -23.62 21.21 -29.23
N ASP A 319 -24.42 22.24 -28.94
CA ASP A 319 -24.16 23.12 -27.80
C ASP A 319 -24.46 22.37 -26.50
N LEU A 320 -23.41 22.08 -25.72
CA LEU A 320 -23.51 21.40 -24.44
C LEU A 320 -23.96 22.33 -23.31
N VAL A 321 -23.98 23.65 -23.51
CA VAL A 321 -24.30 24.62 -22.45
C VAL A 321 -25.81 24.70 -22.25
N LEU A 322 -26.26 24.34 -21.05
CA LEU A 322 -27.69 24.29 -20.73
C LEU A 322 -28.22 25.69 -20.37
N CYS A 323 -28.38 26.53 -21.41
CA CYS A 323 -28.90 27.89 -21.31
C CYS A 323 -30.43 27.99 -21.50
N THR A 324 -31.04 27.05 -22.23
CA THR A 324 -32.49 27.04 -22.50
C THR A 324 -33.06 25.63 -22.45
N PHE A 325 -34.39 25.50 -22.38
CA PHE A 325 -35.05 24.20 -22.56
C PHE A 325 -34.85 23.64 -23.99
N GLN A 326 -34.77 24.52 -25.00
CA GLN A 326 -34.48 24.11 -26.38
C GLN A 326 -33.08 23.52 -26.52
N SER A 327 -32.09 24.02 -25.78
CA SER A 327 -30.74 23.42 -25.72
C SER A 327 -30.81 21.94 -25.32
N ALA A 328 -31.66 21.59 -24.33
CA ALA A 328 -31.86 20.20 -23.92
C ALA A 328 -32.55 19.34 -25.01
N LEU A 329 -33.57 19.90 -25.68
CA LEU A 329 -34.26 19.23 -26.78
C LEU A 329 -33.32 18.97 -27.97
N ASN A 330 -32.44 19.92 -28.32
CA ASN A 330 -31.48 19.77 -29.41
C ASN A 330 -30.48 18.62 -29.13
N ILE A 331 -30.01 18.48 -27.89
CA ILE A 331 -29.14 17.36 -27.47
C ILE A 331 -29.92 16.04 -27.54
N ALA A 332 -31.15 15.98 -27.02
CA ALA A 332 -31.99 14.78 -27.06
C ALA A 332 -32.29 14.33 -28.50
N GLN A 333 -32.65 15.26 -29.38
CA GLN A 333 -32.86 14.99 -30.81
C GLN A 333 -31.59 14.48 -31.50
N SER A 334 -30.42 14.99 -31.13
CA SER A 334 -29.13 14.56 -31.69
C SER A 334 -28.70 13.17 -31.21
N LEU A 335 -29.08 12.78 -29.98
CA LEU A 335 -28.96 11.40 -29.49
C LEU A 335 -29.90 10.47 -30.28
N THR A 336 -31.18 10.82 -30.43
CA THR A 336 -32.15 10.01 -31.19
C THR A 336 -31.78 9.89 -32.68
N ALA A 337 -31.14 10.92 -33.25
CA ALA A 337 -30.63 10.89 -34.63
C ALA A 337 -29.30 10.12 -34.80
N GLY A 338 -28.65 9.70 -33.71
CA GLY A 338 -27.35 9.02 -33.75
C GLY A 338 -26.18 9.91 -34.21
N SER A 339 -26.33 11.24 -34.19
CA SER A 339 -25.23 12.17 -34.49
C SER A 339 -24.34 12.37 -33.26
N VAL A 340 -24.91 12.31 -32.06
CA VAL A 340 -24.18 12.30 -30.78
C VAL A 340 -24.45 10.98 -30.08
N HIS A 341 -23.47 10.47 -29.34
CA HIS A 341 -23.58 9.24 -28.56
C HIS A 341 -23.36 9.49 -27.07
N MET A 342 -24.01 8.70 -26.22
CA MET A 342 -23.71 8.62 -24.80
C MET A 342 -22.32 8.01 -24.56
N GLY A 343 -21.69 8.38 -23.45
CA GLY A 343 -20.49 7.72 -22.93
C GLY A 343 -20.86 6.37 -22.32
N LYS A 344 -20.46 5.30 -22.99
CA LYS A 344 -20.64 3.92 -22.54
C LYS A 344 -19.58 3.52 -21.51
N GLU A 345 -18.40 4.09 -21.66
CA GLU A 345 -17.26 3.88 -20.78
C GLU A 345 -16.52 5.22 -20.59
N MET A 346 -15.53 5.23 -19.71
CA MET A 346 -14.68 6.37 -19.43
C MET A 346 -13.23 5.95 -19.65
N THR A 347 -12.61 6.48 -20.70
CA THR A 347 -11.16 6.40 -20.89
C THR A 347 -10.51 7.21 -19.79
N VAL A 348 -9.72 6.56 -18.93
CA VAL A 348 -8.95 7.19 -17.87
C VAL A 348 -7.48 7.07 -18.23
N VAL A 349 -6.77 8.19 -18.21
CA VAL A 349 -5.31 8.20 -18.37
C VAL A 349 -4.68 8.65 -17.07
N SER A 350 -3.73 7.87 -16.55
CA SER A 350 -3.08 8.08 -15.26
C SER A 350 -1.56 7.99 -15.37
N LEU A 351 -0.86 8.62 -14.43
CA LEU A 351 0.58 8.47 -14.24
C LEU A 351 0.87 7.54 -13.07
N SER A 352 1.88 6.70 -13.23
CA SER A 352 2.37 5.76 -12.20
C SER A 352 3.88 5.91 -12.06
N PHE A 353 4.36 6.28 -10.87
CA PHE A 353 5.78 6.49 -10.60
C PHE A 353 6.44 5.18 -10.13
N PHE A 354 7.59 4.82 -10.69
CA PHE A 354 8.32 3.61 -10.28
C PHE A 354 8.86 3.75 -8.85
N GLY A 355 8.66 2.71 -8.03
CA GLY A 355 9.02 2.67 -6.61
C GLY A 355 8.32 3.70 -5.72
N ILE A 356 7.16 4.23 -6.14
CA ILE A 356 6.19 4.97 -5.31
C ILE A 356 4.83 4.31 -5.53
N GLU A 357 4.02 4.15 -4.48
CA GLU A 357 2.65 3.68 -4.62
C GLU A 357 1.68 4.83 -4.93
N GLY A 358 0.68 4.58 -5.77
CA GLY A 358 -0.34 5.56 -6.16
C GLY A 358 -0.48 5.70 -7.67
N THR A 359 -1.71 5.94 -8.11
CA THR A 359 -2.09 6.07 -9.52
C THR A 359 -2.75 7.43 -9.72
N TYR A 360 -2.16 8.30 -10.55
CA TYR A 360 -2.52 9.72 -10.62
C TYR A 360 -3.29 10.05 -11.91
N PRO A 361 -4.64 10.01 -11.93
CA PRO A 361 -5.45 10.29 -13.11
C PRO A 361 -5.33 11.74 -13.59
N ILE A 362 -4.92 11.92 -14.84
CA ILE A 362 -4.76 13.21 -15.53
C ILE A 362 -5.81 13.45 -16.62
N LEU A 363 -6.49 12.40 -17.10
CA LEU A 363 -7.65 12.50 -17.99
C LEU A 363 -8.76 11.55 -17.54
N ALA A 364 -10.01 11.99 -17.68
CA ALA A 364 -11.21 11.18 -17.52
C ALA A 364 -12.24 11.62 -18.59
N ALA A 365 -12.32 10.86 -19.68
CA ALA A 365 -13.09 11.23 -20.87
C ALA A 365 -14.14 10.16 -21.24
N PRO A 366 -15.42 10.52 -21.45
CA PRO A 366 -16.47 9.57 -21.82
C PRO A 366 -16.30 9.11 -23.28
N THR A 367 -16.33 7.80 -23.53
CA THR A 367 -16.07 7.16 -24.84
C THR A 367 -17.29 6.38 -25.33
N CYS A 368 -17.45 6.24 -26.65
CA CYS A 368 -18.57 5.52 -27.28
C CYS A 368 -18.20 4.19 -27.96
N LYS A 369 -16.93 3.75 -27.89
CA LYS A 369 -16.36 2.62 -28.65
C LYS A 369 -16.42 2.80 -30.18
N GLN A 370 -16.27 4.04 -30.66
CA GLN A 370 -16.13 4.42 -32.09
C GLN A 370 -14.87 5.26 -32.35
N GLU A 371 -14.01 5.36 -31.34
CA GLU A 371 -12.70 6.00 -31.34
C GLU A 371 -11.70 5.13 -32.14
N THR A 372 -10.85 5.77 -32.95
CA THR A 372 -9.92 5.14 -33.91
C THR A 372 -8.47 5.28 -33.46
N ALA A 373 -7.53 4.64 -34.18
CA ALA A 373 -6.11 4.72 -33.85
C ALA A 373 -5.55 6.16 -33.97
N ASP A 374 -6.14 6.98 -34.84
CA ASP A 374 -5.78 8.40 -34.96
C ASP A 374 -6.43 9.25 -33.86
N ASP A 375 -7.63 8.90 -33.38
CA ASP A 375 -8.23 9.53 -32.18
C ASP A 375 -7.38 9.22 -30.94
N MET A 376 -6.91 7.97 -30.79
CA MET A 376 -6.03 7.56 -29.69
C MET A 376 -4.65 8.23 -29.79
N GLN A 377 -4.11 8.42 -31.00
CA GLN A 377 -2.89 9.20 -31.20
C GLN A 377 -3.09 10.64 -30.74
N PHE A 378 -4.22 11.27 -31.09
CA PHE A 378 -4.53 12.63 -30.64
C PHE A 378 -4.56 12.73 -29.10
N ILE A 379 -5.18 11.77 -28.39
CA ILE A 379 -5.20 11.73 -26.93
C ILE A 379 -3.77 11.67 -26.37
N LEU A 380 -2.96 10.72 -26.84
CA LEU A 380 -1.61 10.51 -26.33
C LEU A 380 -0.67 11.68 -26.67
N GLU A 381 -0.71 12.22 -27.88
CA GLU A 381 0.08 13.40 -28.26
C GLU A 381 -0.29 14.63 -27.43
N LEU A 382 -1.58 14.88 -27.21
CA LEU A 382 -2.05 15.99 -26.39
C LEU A 382 -1.58 15.85 -24.93
N ILE A 383 -1.66 14.64 -24.37
CA ILE A 383 -1.20 14.36 -22.99
C ILE A 383 0.32 14.52 -22.87
N LEU A 384 1.08 13.93 -23.79
CA LEU A 384 2.55 14.00 -23.79
C LEU A 384 3.04 15.45 -24.00
N LYS A 385 2.36 16.24 -24.83
CA LYS A 385 2.61 17.69 -24.96
C LYS A 385 2.29 18.44 -23.67
N SER A 386 1.10 18.21 -23.10
CA SER A 386 0.66 18.89 -21.87
C SER A 386 1.60 18.58 -20.71
N TRP A 387 2.06 17.32 -20.58
CA TRP A 387 3.07 16.94 -19.59
C TRP A 387 4.36 17.73 -19.77
N LYS A 388 4.93 17.78 -20.98
CA LYS A 388 6.18 18.52 -21.30
C LYS A 388 6.09 20.02 -21.01
N GLU A 389 4.93 20.63 -21.24
CA GLU A 389 4.68 22.04 -20.98
C GLU A 389 4.33 22.33 -19.50
N SER A 390 4.04 21.28 -18.71
CA SER A 390 3.69 21.40 -17.29
C SER A 390 4.92 21.45 -16.35
N PRO A 391 4.77 22.06 -15.15
CA PRO A 391 5.74 21.91 -14.07
C PRO A 391 5.84 20.47 -13.52
N GLY A 392 4.98 19.53 -13.95
CA GLY A 392 5.05 18.11 -13.60
C GLY A 392 6.39 17.47 -14.01
N THR A 393 7.03 17.99 -15.06
CA THR A 393 8.37 17.58 -15.51
C THR A 393 9.45 17.64 -14.42
N ALA A 394 9.31 18.49 -13.41
CA ALA A 394 10.21 18.53 -12.26
C ALA A 394 10.19 17.23 -11.44
N TYR A 395 9.04 16.55 -11.39
CA TYR A 395 8.82 15.31 -10.62
C TYR A 395 9.19 14.04 -11.40
N GLY A 396 9.36 14.11 -12.73
CA GLY A 396 9.82 12.97 -13.49
C GLY A 396 9.67 13.03 -15.01
N GLN A 397 10.07 11.93 -15.65
CA GLN A 397 9.96 11.73 -17.09
C GLN A 397 9.16 10.45 -17.37
N ILE A 398 8.21 10.53 -18.30
CA ILE A 398 7.49 9.37 -18.82
C ILE A 398 8.49 8.49 -19.58
N TRP A 399 8.57 7.22 -19.21
CA TRP A 399 9.49 6.24 -19.80
C TRP A 399 8.78 5.23 -20.68
N SER A 400 7.55 4.89 -20.33
CA SER A 400 6.72 3.90 -21.00
C SER A 400 5.25 4.36 -21.07
N VAL A 401 4.50 3.81 -22.01
CA VAL A 401 3.04 3.91 -22.07
C VAL A 401 2.46 2.50 -22.05
N ALA A 402 1.65 2.18 -21.04
CA ALA A 402 1.05 0.86 -20.83
C ALA A 402 -0.44 0.85 -21.16
N THR A 403 -0.88 -0.24 -21.78
CA THR A 403 -2.25 -0.45 -22.29
C THR A 403 -2.64 -1.92 -22.23
N ASP A 404 -3.95 -2.21 -22.20
CA ASP A 404 -4.52 -3.55 -22.32
C ASP A 404 -4.08 -4.31 -23.60
N GLY A 405 -3.70 -3.55 -24.64
CA GLY A 405 -3.31 -4.03 -25.96
C GLY A 405 -4.46 -4.29 -26.94
N ASP A 406 -5.56 -3.52 -26.89
CA ASP A 406 -6.62 -3.58 -27.92
C ASP A 406 -6.08 -3.26 -29.34
N SER A 407 -6.81 -3.63 -30.40
CA SER A 407 -6.36 -3.45 -31.79
C SER A 407 -6.09 -1.98 -32.19
N THR A 408 -6.89 -1.05 -31.68
CA THR A 408 -6.79 0.41 -31.85
C THR A 408 -5.58 0.95 -31.10
N ARG A 409 -5.42 0.60 -29.83
CA ARG A 409 -4.27 1.01 -28.99
C ARG A 409 -2.96 0.41 -29.50
N ARG A 410 -2.94 -0.83 -30.01
CA ARG A 410 -1.74 -1.42 -30.66
C ARG A 410 -1.36 -0.65 -31.93
N ALA A 411 -2.32 -0.40 -32.83
CA ALA A 411 -2.05 0.34 -34.07
C ALA A 411 -1.50 1.76 -33.79
N CYS A 412 -2.10 2.46 -32.82
CA CYS A 412 -1.62 3.75 -32.33
C CYS A 412 -0.22 3.64 -31.69
N GLY A 413 -0.04 2.70 -30.76
CA GLY A 413 1.18 2.54 -29.98
C GLY A 413 2.40 2.19 -30.83
N PHE A 414 2.26 1.32 -31.83
CA PHE A 414 3.37 1.01 -32.75
C PHE A 414 3.73 2.22 -33.62
N LYS A 415 2.73 2.98 -34.09
CA LYS A 415 2.89 4.22 -34.86
C LYS A 415 3.62 5.32 -34.07
N MET A 416 3.38 5.41 -32.76
CA MET A 416 4.00 6.42 -31.88
C MET A 416 5.34 6.00 -31.27
N PHE A 417 5.46 4.76 -30.81
CA PHE A 417 6.55 4.32 -29.92
C PHE A 417 7.56 3.33 -30.52
N LEU A 418 7.48 3.05 -31.83
CA LEU A 418 8.47 2.26 -32.58
C LEU A 418 8.96 3.00 -33.84
N LYS A 419 9.08 4.32 -33.72
CA LYS A 419 9.29 5.30 -34.80
C LYS A 419 10.77 5.57 -35.10
N ASN A 420 11.59 5.75 -34.06
CA ASN A 420 12.98 6.18 -34.16
C ASN A 420 13.92 5.04 -33.72
N GLU A 421 14.98 4.71 -34.46
CA GLU A 421 16.04 3.82 -33.94
C GLU A 421 16.85 4.56 -32.86
N LEU A 422 17.19 3.87 -31.77
CA LEU A 422 17.95 4.43 -30.65
C LEU A 422 19.30 5.03 -31.12
N SER A 423 19.49 6.33 -30.90
CA SER A 423 20.70 7.03 -31.31
C SER A 423 21.97 6.48 -30.64
N PRO A 424 23.10 6.33 -31.36
CA PRO A 424 24.41 6.07 -30.76
C PRO A 424 24.88 7.12 -29.73
N SER A 425 24.24 8.30 -29.69
CA SER A 425 24.46 9.32 -28.66
C SER A 425 23.67 9.09 -27.36
N SER A 426 22.79 8.09 -27.31
CA SER A 426 21.98 7.78 -26.12
C SER A 426 22.82 7.17 -24.99
N PRO A 427 22.62 7.59 -23.72
CA PRO A 427 23.19 6.91 -22.56
C PRO A 427 22.80 5.42 -22.45
N LEU A 428 21.70 5.00 -23.08
CA LEU A 428 21.23 3.62 -23.09
C LEU A 428 21.94 2.77 -24.16
N TYR A 429 22.37 3.37 -25.28
CA TYR A 429 22.85 2.65 -26.48
C TYR A 429 23.98 1.66 -26.18
N GLY A 430 25.00 2.08 -25.43
CA GLY A 430 26.15 1.22 -25.09
C GLY A 430 25.80 0.00 -24.23
N THR A 431 24.64 -0.02 -23.58
CA THR A 431 24.11 -1.19 -22.87
C THR A 431 23.20 -2.01 -23.80
N LEU A 432 22.24 -1.35 -24.45
CA LEU A 432 21.19 -2.01 -25.23
C LEU A 432 21.68 -2.61 -26.57
N TYR A 433 22.65 -1.99 -27.23
CA TYR A 433 23.22 -2.46 -28.50
C TYR A 433 23.94 -3.82 -28.37
N ASN A 434 24.41 -4.18 -27.17
CA ASN A 434 25.10 -5.43 -26.91
C ASN A 434 24.15 -6.63 -26.69
N MET A 435 22.86 -6.49 -26.99
CA MET A 435 21.84 -7.54 -26.90
C MET A 435 21.26 -7.86 -28.30
N PRO A 436 21.87 -8.77 -29.08
CA PRO A 436 21.41 -9.12 -30.42
C PRO A 436 19.94 -9.60 -30.43
N GLY A 437 19.17 -9.17 -31.41
CA GLY A 437 17.73 -9.45 -31.54
C GLY A 437 16.81 -8.54 -30.71
N LEU A 438 17.34 -7.70 -29.81
CA LEU A 438 16.54 -6.69 -29.12
C LEU A 438 16.15 -5.56 -30.09
N ASN A 439 14.85 -5.29 -30.22
CA ASN A 439 14.35 -4.19 -31.05
C ASN A 439 14.70 -2.83 -30.40
N LEU A 440 15.59 -2.06 -31.06
CA LEU A 440 16.07 -0.76 -30.58
C LEU A 440 15.20 0.45 -31.00
N TYR A 441 13.99 0.24 -31.52
CA TYR A 441 13.12 1.35 -31.93
C TYR A 441 12.33 1.91 -30.74
N THR A 442 12.19 3.22 -30.64
CA THR A 442 11.43 3.91 -29.59
C THR A 442 10.54 5.00 -30.19
N GLY A 443 9.70 5.61 -29.35
CA GLY A 443 9.07 6.88 -29.66
C GLY A 443 10.04 8.04 -29.57
N ASP A 444 9.48 9.24 -29.48
CA ASP A 444 10.24 10.43 -29.07
C ASP A 444 10.63 10.31 -27.58
N ASP A 445 11.68 11.00 -27.16
CA ASP A 445 12.28 10.91 -25.80
C ASP A 445 12.61 9.49 -25.31
N GLU A 446 12.91 8.58 -26.24
CA GLU A 446 13.22 7.17 -25.99
C GLU A 446 12.06 6.37 -25.33
N MET A 447 10.82 6.87 -25.40
CA MET A 447 9.65 6.22 -24.79
C MET A 447 9.33 4.87 -25.43
N THR A 448 8.95 3.90 -24.60
CA THR A 448 8.60 2.52 -25.00
C THR A 448 7.10 2.24 -24.86
N LEU A 449 6.55 1.43 -25.77
CA LEU A 449 5.23 0.84 -25.61
C LEU A 449 5.30 -0.37 -24.68
N ASP A 450 4.28 -0.54 -23.85
CA ASP A 450 4.12 -1.61 -22.89
C ASP A 450 2.70 -2.20 -23.00
N PHE A 451 2.58 -3.50 -22.71
CA PHE A 451 1.30 -4.19 -22.69
C PHE A 451 1.19 -4.99 -21.40
N ASP A 452 0.02 -4.96 -20.78
CA ASP A 452 -0.14 -5.62 -19.50
C ASP A 452 0.06 -7.14 -19.58
N TYR A 453 0.88 -7.66 -18.66
CA TYR A 453 1.31 -9.05 -18.65
C TYR A 453 0.17 -10.00 -18.28
N LYS A 454 -0.80 -9.57 -17.47
CA LYS A 454 -2.02 -10.35 -17.15
C LYS A 454 -2.91 -10.47 -18.39
N HIS A 455 -3.01 -9.41 -19.19
CA HIS A 455 -3.68 -9.47 -20.50
C HIS A 455 -2.96 -10.39 -21.50
N ILE A 456 -1.63 -10.44 -21.48
CA ILE A 456 -0.85 -11.43 -22.24
C ILE A 456 -1.14 -12.86 -21.75
N PHE A 457 -1.17 -13.11 -20.44
CA PHE A 457 -1.50 -14.43 -19.87
C PHE A 457 -2.90 -14.89 -20.27
N LYS A 458 -3.91 -14.00 -20.21
CA LYS A 458 -5.29 -14.25 -20.66
C LYS A 458 -5.32 -14.67 -22.14
N ARG A 459 -4.66 -13.91 -23.03
CA ARG A 459 -4.57 -14.21 -24.48
C ARG A 459 -3.91 -15.55 -24.77
N ILE A 460 -2.77 -15.85 -24.14
CA ILE A 460 -2.07 -17.14 -24.31
C ILE A 460 -2.95 -18.30 -23.82
N CYS A 461 -3.60 -18.15 -22.67
CA CYS A 461 -4.54 -19.15 -22.17
C CYS A 461 -5.71 -19.38 -23.14
N MET A 462 -6.24 -18.34 -23.79
CA MET A 462 -7.28 -18.50 -24.80
C MET A 462 -6.80 -19.27 -26.04
N LEU A 463 -5.57 -19.02 -26.51
CA LEU A 463 -4.98 -19.81 -27.61
C LEU A 463 -4.83 -21.29 -27.23
N ILE A 464 -4.40 -21.58 -26.00
CA ILE A 464 -4.31 -22.95 -25.44
C ILE A 464 -5.69 -23.63 -25.33
N ARG A 465 -6.73 -22.87 -24.95
CA ARG A 465 -8.11 -23.36 -24.82
C ARG A 465 -8.78 -23.55 -26.20
N SER A 466 -8.31 -22.85 -27.23
CA SER A 466 -8.90 -22.84 -28.58
C SER A 466 -9.04 -24.24 -29.20
N PRO A 467 -10.09 -24.50 -30.00
CA PRO A 467 -10.23 -25.77 -30.72
C PRO A 467 -9.19 -25.93 -31.86
N THR A 468 -8.58 -24.83 -32.29
CA THR A 468 -7.48 -24.80 -33.27
C THR A 468 -6.15 -25.28 -32.69
N GLY A 469 -5.91 -25.09 -31.39
CA GLY A 469 -4.64 -25.45 -30.75
C GLY A 469 -3.45 -24.59 -31.18
N ILE A 470 -2.24 -25.02 -30.81
CA ILE A 470 -0.96 -24.35 -31.10
C ILE A 470 -0.01 -25.35 -31.77
N THR A 471 0.56 -24.98 -32.92
CA THR A 471 1.57 -25.80 -33.62
C THR A 471 2.95 -25.55 -33.01
N LEU A 472 3.63 -26.60 -32.55
CA LEU A 472 4.93 -26.55 -31.91
C LEU A 472 5.88 -27.62 -32.46
N ASN A 473 7.18 -27.46 -32.20
CA ASN A 473 8.24 -28.41 -32.57
C ASN A 473 8.16 -28.87 -34.04
N GLY A 474 8.00 -27.92 -34.95
CA GLY A 474 7.95 -28.14 -36.41
C GLY A 474 6.63 -28.66 -36.99
N SER A 475 5.82 -29.42 -36.25
CA SER A 475 4.55 -29.96 -36.79
C SER A 475 3.51 -30.47 -35.78
N CYS A 476 3.83 -30.58 -34.49
CA CYS A 476 2.91 -31.14 -33.50
C CYS A 476 1.83 -30.12 -33.12
N LEU A 477 0.55 -30.50 -33.22
CA LEU A 477 -0.58 -29.63 -32.88
C LEU A 477 -1.08 -29.91 -31.46
N VAL A 478 -0.73 -29.04 -30.52
CA VAL A 478 -1.16 -29.11 -29.12
C VAL A 478 -2.55 -28.49 -29.00
N THR A 479 -3.59 -29.32 -28.88
CA THR A 479 -4.98 -28.90 -28.67
C THR A 479 -5.38 -28.94 -27.19
N SER A 480 -6.45 -28.25 -26.82
CA SER A 480 -7.06 -28.35 -25.49
C SER A 480 -7.49 -29.79 -25.14
N THR A 481 -7.96 -30.58 -26.11
CA THR A 481 -8.30 -32.01 -25.93
C THR A 481 -7.10 -32.91 -25.68
N LEU A 482 -5.95 -32.60 -26.30
CA LEU A 482 -4.68 -33.28 -26.06
C LEU A 482 -4.17 -32.96 -24.64
N LEU A 483 -4.24 -31.70 -24.23
CA LEU A 483 -3.89 -31.28 -22.88
C LEU A 483 -4.81 -31.86 -21.80
N GLU A 484 -6.13 -31.96 -22.03
CA GLU A 484 -7.05 -32.61 -21.07
C GLU A 484 -6.60 -34.05 -20.77
N ARG A 485 -6.25 -34.81 -21.82
CA ARG A 485 -5.77 -36.19 -21.71
C ARG A 485 -4.50 -36.29 -20.86
N TYR A 486 -3.47 -35.50 -21.17
CA TYR A 486 -2.20 -35.58 -20.46
C TYR A 486 -2.24 -34.96 -19.04
N LEU A 487 -3.09 -33.96 -18.80
CA LEU A 487 -3.35 -33.46 -17.44
C LEU A 487 -3.97 -34.53 -16.54
N VAL A 488 -4.90 -35.35 -17.06
CA VAL A 488 -5.50 -36.46 -16.29
C VAL A 488 -4.50 -37.61 -16.08
N ILE A 489 -3.73 -37.98 -17.12
CA ILE A 489 -2.77 -39.11 -17.03
C ILE A 489 -1.56 -38.78 -16.14
N CYS A 490 -0.91 -37.63 -16.37
CA CYS A 490 0.40 -37.34 -15.79
C CYS A 490 0.32 -36.49 -14.51
N SER A 491 -0.57 -35.49 -14.47
CA SER A 491 -0.66 -34.56 -13.33
C SER A 491 -1.68 -34.97 -12.25
N GLY A 492 -2.27 -36.18 -12.37
CA GLY A 492 -3.21 -36.75 -11.40
C GLY A 492 -4.52 -35.98 -11.20
N LYS A 493 -4.83 -35.01 -12.07
CA LYS A 493 -6.05 -34.20 -11.98
C LYS A 493 -7.26 -35.03 -12.37
N THR A 494 -8.36 -34.89 -11.63
CA THR A 494 -9.65 -35.46 -12.05
C THR A 494 -10.12 -34.83 -13.36
N VAL A 495 -10.87 -35.59 -14.17
CA VAL A 495 -11.44 -35.10 -15.45
C VAL A 495 -12.19 -33.78 -15.26
N SER A 496 -13.00 -33.67 -14.20
CA SER A 496 -13.73 -32.43 -13.87
C SER A 496 -12.80 -31.24 -13.61
N ASN A 497 -11.67 -31.45 -12.92
CA ASN A 497 -10.70 -30.38 -12.64
C ASN A 497 -9.92 -29.97 -13.89
N ALA A 498 -9.58 -30.91 -14.78
CA ALA A 498 -8.96 -30.62 -16.07
C ALA A 498 -9.93 -29.83 -16.97
N LYS A 499 -11.19 -30.28 -17.09
CA LYS A 499 -12.23 -29.58 -17.85
C LYS A 499 -12.48 -28.17 -17.34
N ARG A 500 -12.52 -27.94 -16.02
CA ARG A 500 -12.68 -26.60 -15.41
C ARG A 500 -11.43 -25.71 -15.53
N LEU A 501 -10.27 -26.22 -15.98
CA LEU A 501 -9.08 -25.39 -16.28
C LEU A 501 -9.08 -24.94 -17.75
N LEU A 502 -9.48 -25.85 -18.64
CA LEU A 502 -9.53 -25.62 -20.09
C LEU A 502 -10.84 -24.92 -20.52
N ASN A 503 -11.91 -25.09 -19.77
CA ASN A 503 -13.21 -24.46 -19.97
C ASN A 503 -13.64 -23.83 -18.63
N PRO A 504 -13.12 -22.64 -18.26
CA PRO A 504 -13.63 -21.89 -17.12
C PRO A 504 -15.00 -21.25 -17.45
N GLU A 505 -15.75 -20.88 -16.42
CA GLU A 505 -17.00 -20.12 -16.57
C GLU A 505 -16.72 -18.66 -16.96
N ASP A 506 -15.63 -18.09 -16.44
CA ASP A 506 -15.09 -16.79 -16.85
C ASP A 506 -13.67 -16.97 -17.46
N PRO A 507 -13.47 -16.74 -18.77
CA PRO A 507 -12.16 -16.74 -19.39
C PRO A 507 -11.21 -15.61 -18.94
N GLN A 508 -11.74 -14.52 -18.37
CA GLN A 508 -11.00 -13.32 -17.94
C GLN A 508 -10.37 -13.46 -16.54
N ASP A 509 -10.70 -14.51 -15.79
CA ASP A 509 -10.14 -14.83 -14.47
C ASP A 509 -8.61 -15.07 -14.58
N VAL A 510 -7.82 -14.09 -14.12
CA VAL A 510 -6.35 -14.11 -14.14
C VAL A 510 -5.77 -15.20 -13.22
N PRO A 511 -6.19 -15.36 -11.95
CA PRO A 511 -5.83 -16.52 -11.13
C PRO A 511 -6.07 -17.87 -11.84
N ARG A 512 -7.15 -18.02 -12.61
CA ARG A 512 -7.47 -19.23 -13.38
C ARG A 512 -6.64 -19.40 -14.64
N ALA A 513 -6.20 -18.30 -15.26
CA ALA A 513 -5.18 -18.33 -16.31
C ALA A 513 -3.82 -18.81 -15.74
N ILE A 514 -3.39 -18.25 -14.60
CA ILE A 514 -2.16 -18.65 -13.90
C ILE A 514 -2.21 -20.14 -13.49
N GLU A 515 -3.31 -20.62 -12.92
CA GLU A 515 -3.45 -22.06 -12.56
C GLU A 515 -3.40 -22.98 -13.80
N LEU A 516 -3.85 -22.53 -14.97
CA LEU A 516 -3.71 -23.28 -16.23
C LEU A 516 -2.25 -23.28 -16.72
N MET A 517 -1.56 -22.12 -16.71
CA MET A 517 -0.16 -22.03 -17.13
C MET A 517 0.72 -22.91 -16.22
N GLN A 518 0.59 -22.79 -14.90
CA GLN A 518 1.29 -23.65 -13.92
C GLN A 518 1.00 -25.14 -14.11
N ALA A 519 -0.23 -25.50 -14.49
CA ALA A 519 -0.59 -26.88 -14.78
C ALA A 519 0.09 -27.45 -16.04
N VAL A 520 0.34 -26.62 -17.06
CA VAL A 520 1.07 -27.01 -18.28
C VAL A 520 2.59 -27.02 -18.04
N ILE A 521 3.12 -26.07 -17.27
CA ILE A 521 4.53 -26.06 -16.84
C ILE A 521 4.87 -27.35 -16.08
N ALA A 522 4.05 -27.70 -15.07
CA ALA A 522 4.20 -28.95 -14.34
C ALA A 522 4.04 -30.20 -15.24
N LEU A 523 3.25 -30.13 -16.31
CA LEU A 523 3.10 -31.23 -17.26
C LEU A 523 4.36 -31.43 -18.14
N GLY A 524 5.09 -30.36 -18.46
CA GLY A 524 6.37 -30.44 -19.18
C GLY A 524 7.48 -31.17 -18.40
N THR A 525 7.42 -31.17 -17.07
CA THR A 525 8.38 -31.91 -16.22
C THR A 525 8.03 -33.40 -16.07
N CYS A 526 6.86 -33.84 -16.53
CA CYS A 526 6.41 -35.22 -16.41
C CYS A 526 7.09 -36.15 -17.42
N THR A 527 7.79 -37.18 -16.94
CA THR A 527 8.34 -38.25 -17.77
C THR A 527 7.33 -39.39 -17.94
N VAL A 528 6.88 -39.65 -19.17
CA VAL A 528 6.01 -40.79 -19.49
C VAL A 528 6.88 -41.93 -20.04
N GLU A 529 7.00 -43.03 -19.31
CA GLU A 529 7.71 -44.23 -19.79
C GLU A 529 6.90 -44.94 -20.87
N THR A 530 7.14 -44.60 -22.13
CA THR A 530 6.47 -45.23 -23.28
C THR A 530 7.30 -45.17 -24.55
N ASN A 531 7.26 -46.26 -25.33
CA ASN A 531 7.88 -46.36 -26.65
C ASN A 531 6.91 -45.98 -27.79
N HIS A 532 5.71 -45.46 -27.48
CA HIS A 532 4.73 -45.11 -28.51
C HIS A 532 5.08 -43.75 -29.15
N PRO A 533 5.43 -43.69 -30.46
CA PRO A 533 6.06 -42.52 -31.07
C PRO A 533 5.23 -41.25 -30.94
N ASN A 534 3.91 -41.32 -31.15
CA ASN A 534 3.02 -40.17 -31.00
C ASN A 534 3.09 -39.56 -29.59
N VAL A 535 3.19 -40.37 -28.53
CA VAL A 535 3.23 -39.86 -27.15
C VAL A 535 4.57 -39.17 -26.86
N VAL A 536 5.67 -39.63 -27.47
CA VAL A 536 6.96 -38.94 -27.39
C VAL A 536 6.86 -37.57 -28.06
N VAL A 537 6.30 -37.50 -29.28
CA VAL A 537 6.11 -36.23 -30.02
C VAL A 537 5.17 -35.28 -29.27
N ASP A 538 4.04 -35.77 -28.74
CA ASP A 538 3.10 -35.00 -27.93
C ASP A 538 3.79 -34.41 -26.69
N MET A 539 4.50 -35.24 -25.92
CA MET A 539 5.18 -34.82 -24.69
C MET A 539 6.37 -33.90 -24.96
N ASP A 540 7.10 -34.08 -26.06
CA ASP A 540 8.15 -33.16 -26.48
C ASP A 540 7.56 -31.78 -26.83
N ALA A 541 6.48 -31.73 -27.62
CA ALA A 541 5.77 -30.47 -27.90
C ALA A 541 5.25 -29.78 -26.63
N ILE A 542 4.76 -30.56 -25.65
CA ILE A 542 4.36 -30.05 -24.33
C ILE A 542 5.56 -29.47 -23.55
N LYS A 543 6.77 -30.04 -23.65
CA LYS A 543 7.98 -29.45 -23.03
C LYS A 543 8.30 -28.05 -23.61
N TYR A 544 8.21 -27.89 -24.93
CA TYR A 544 8.40 -26.57 -25.57
C TYR A 544 7.33 -25.56 -25.13
N LEU A 545 6.07 -26.00 -24.98
CA LEU A 545 5.00 -25.16 -24.45
C LEU A 545 5.25 -24.79 -22.97
N ALA A 546 5.64 -25.77 -22.14
CA ALA A 546 5.94 -25.58 -20.73
C ALA A 546 7.07 -24.56 -20.53
N ALA A 547 8.20 -24.72 -21.22
CA ALA A 547 9.33 -23.79 -21.12
C ALA A 547 8.97 -22.37 -21.59
N LEU A 548 8.15 -22.22 -22.63
CA LEU A 548 7.63 -20.93 -23.08
C LEU A 548 6.73 -20.27 -22.03
N LEU A 549 5.82 -21.04 -21.42
CA LEU A 549 4.92 -20.55 -20.38
C LEU A 549 5.65 -20.22 -19.08
N GLU A 550 6.63 -21.02 -18.68
CA GLU A 550 7.49 -20.79 -17.51
C GLU A 550 8.27 -19.49 -17.65
N ALA A 551 8.95 -19.30 -18.80
CA ALA A 551 9.69 -18.09 -19.09
C ALA A 551 8.80 -16.83 -19.13
N ILE A 552 7.54 -16.94 -19.58
CA ILE A 552 6.59 -15.82 -19.62
C ILE A 552 5.98 -15.52 -18.24
N LEU A 553 5.71 -16.55 -17.43
CA LEU A 553 4.97 -16.43 -16.17
C LEU A 553 5.85 -16.08 -14.96
N GLU A 554 6.94 -16.84 -14.78
CA GLU A 554 7.77 -16.77 -13.57
C GLU A 554 8.34 -15.36 -13.28
N PRO A 555 8.79 -14.55 -14.28
CA PRO A 555 9.26 -13.18 -14.05
C PRO A 555 8.29 -12.26 -13.29
N PHE A 556 6.98 -12.51 -13.38
CA PHE A 556 5.97 -11.66 -12.75
C PHE A 556 5.42 -12.24 -11.44
N ILE A 557 5.39 -13.58 -11.28
CA ILE A 557 4.80 -14.22 -10.09
C ILE A 557 5.83 -14.71 -9.07
N ASN A 558 7.08 -14.96 -9.47
CA ASN A 558 8.06 -15.62 -8.61
C ASN A 558 8.87 -14.62 -7.79
N THR A 559 8.37 -14.35 -6.58
CA THR A 559 8.97 -13.42 -5.60
C THR A 559 10.42 -13.73 -5.19
N ASP A 560 10.96 -14.92 -5.50
CA ASP A 560 12.34 -15.30 -5.17
C ASP A 560 13.33 -15.00 -6.32
N LEU A 561 12.86 -14.60 -7.52
CA LEU A 561 13.72 -14.21 -8.63
C LEU A 561 14.39 -12.85 -8.44
N SER A 562 15.65 -12.74 -8.86
CA SER A 562 16.34 -11.46 -9.01
C SER A 562 15.77 -10.66 -10.19
N LEU A 563 15.92 -9.33 -10.19
CA LEU A 563 15.53 -8.49 -11.33
C LEU A 563 16.27 -8.91 -12.62
N GLN A 564 17.51 -9.39 -12.51
CA GLN A 564 18.30 -9.88 -13.64
C GLN A 564 17.70 -11.15 -14.28
N ASP A 565 16.95 -11.96 -13.53
CA ASP A 565 16.26 -13.13 -14.04
C ASP A 565 14.84 -12.82 -14.56
N GLN A 566 14.34 -11.58 -14.33
CA GLN A 566 13.01 -11.13 -14.80
C GLN A 566 13.06 -10.46 -16.18
N THR A 567 14.23 -9.99 -16.64
CA THR A 567 14.36 -9.04 -17.77
C THR A 567 14.25 -9.69 -19.16
N MET A 568 13.08 -10.24 -19.50
CA MET A 568 12.78 -10.73 -20.86
C MET A 568 12.06 -9.70 -21.75
N VAL A 569 11.17 -8.88 -21.18
CA VAL A 569 10.33 -7.96 -21.95
C VAL A 569 11.10 -6.70 -22.32
N LYS A 570 11.02 -6.26 -23.58
CA LYS A 570 11.69 -5.05 -24.08
C LYS A 570 11.44 -3.82 -23.19
N ASN A 571 10.20 -3.54 -22.82
CA ASN A 571 9.87 -2.37 -21.99
C ASN A 571 10.59 -2.43 -20.63
N LEU A 572 10.57 -3.60 -19.97
CA LEU A 572 11.30 -3.85 -18.73
C LEU A 572 12.80 -3.61 -18.90
N VAL A 573 13.43 -4.14 -19.96
CA VAL A 573 14.86 -3.93 -20.27
C VAL A 573 15.19 -2.43 -20.45
N PHE A 574 14.34 -1.67 -21.15
CA PHE A 574 14.52 -0.22 -21.31
C PHE A 574 14.32 0.53 -19.98
N CYS A 575 13.28 0.24 -19.21
CA CYS A 575 13.01 0.91 -17.92
C CYS A 575 14.10 0.60 -16.87
N VAL A 576 14.57 -0.65 -16.78
CA VAL A 576 15.72 -1.06 -15.97
C VAL A 576 16.96 -0.28 -16.39
N THR A 577 17.28 -0.20 -17.70
CA THR A 577 18.45 0.56 -18.17
C THR A 577 18.33 2.06 -17.84
N LYS A 578 17.15 2.66 -18.02
CA LYS A 578 16.88 4.07 -17.66
C LYS A 578 17.05 4.31 -16.15
N GLN A 579 16.59 3.37 -15.31
CA GLN A 579 16.77 3.43 -13.86
C GLN A 579 18.26 3.31 -13.47
N GLN A 580 19.03 2.41 -14.09
CA GLN A 580 20.49 2.33 -13.89
C GLN A 580 21.23 3.63 -14.19
N LYS A 581 20.79 4.44 -15.17
CA LYS A 581 21.43 5.74 -15.45
C LYS A 581 20.96 6.86 -14.51
N ARG A 582 19.82 6.68 -13.82
CA ARG A 582 19.17 7.71 -12.97
C ARG A 582 19.53 7.55 -11.49
N ASP A 583 19.24 6.38 -10.93
CA ASP A 583 19.63 5.97 -9.59
C ASP A 583 19.81 4.44 -9.57
N PRO A 584 21.06 3.94 -9.58
CA PRO A 584 21.35 2.50 -9.53
C PRO A 584 20.93 1.84 -8.20
N MET A 585 20.82 2.60 -7.10
CA MET A 585 20.58 2.07 -5.76
C MET A 585 19.10 1.88 -5.45
N ALA A 586 18.20 2.44 -6.27
CA ALA A 586 16.78 2.19 -6.15
C ALA A 586 16.43 0.71 -6.43
N PRO A 587 15.35 0.19 -5.81
CA PRO A 587 14.72 -1.04 -6.27
C PRO A 587 13.88 -0.77 -7.53
N PHE A 588 13.73 -1.77 -8.41
CA PHE A 588 12.76 -1.78 -9.50
C PHE A 588 12.05 -3.13 -9.54
N TYR A 589 10.72 -3.12 -9.66
CA TYR A 589 9.89 -4.33 -9.65
C TYR A 589 9.21 -4.52 -11.02
N ALA A 590 9.29 -5.72 -11.62
CA ALA A 590 8.68 -5.97 -12.91
C ALA A 590 7.14 -5.77 -12.92
N PHE A 591 6.45 -6.10 -11.82
CA PHE A 591 5.00 -5.90 -11.69
C PHE A 591 4.56 -4.42 -11.60
N GLU A 592 5.47 -3.45 -11.55
CA GLU A 592 5.14 -2.03 -11.72
C GLU A 592 5.04 -1.59 -13.20
N THR A 593 5.35 -2.50 -14.14
CA THR A 593 5.01 -2.39 -15.57
C THR A 593 3.63 -3.01 -15.84
N GLY A 594 3.06 -2.77 -17.02
CA GLY A 594 1.63 -3.02 -17.28
C GLY A 594 0.73 -1.93 -16.68
N ASP A 595 -0.58 -2.20 -16.62
CA ASP A 595 -1.62 -1.24 -16.19
C ASP A 595 -2.51 -1.72 -15.04
N ASP A 596 -2.16 -2.84 -14.38
CA ASP A 596 -2.79 -3.32 -13.13
C ASP A 596 -3.00 -2.23 -12.06
N ARG A 597 -2.08 -1.25 -11.95
CA ARG A 597 -2.22 -0.09 -11.05
C ARG A 597 -3.43 0.81 -11.38
N LEU A 598 -3.93 0.79 -12.62
CA LEU A 598 -5.16 1.43 -13.08
C LEU A 598 -6.39 0.51 -12.90
N GLU A 599 -6.27 -0.80 -13.15
CA GLU A 599 -7.33 -1.78 -12.80
C GLU A 599 -7.66 -1.74 -11.29
N ASN A 600 -6.64 -1.61 -10.42
CA ASN A 600 -6.83 -1.44 -8.97
C ASN A 600 -7.57 -0.14 -8.63
N LEU A 601 -7.29 0.97 -9.32
CA LEU A 601 -8.02 2.24 -9.18
C LEU A 601 -9.49 2.08 -9.62
N PHE A 602 -9.74 1.34 -10.71
CA PHE A 602 -11.09 0.98 -11.17
C PHE A 602 -11.85 0.11 -10.14
N GLY A 603 -11.15 -0.83 -9.49
CA GLY A 603 -11.67 -1.57 -8.35
C GLY A 603 -12.05 -0.65 -7.19
N CYS A 604 -11.19 0.31 -6.83
CA CYS A 604 -11.42 1.29 -5.78
C CYS A 604 -12.68 2.15 -6.04
N ILE A 605 -12.83 2.73 -7.23
CA ILE A 605 -13.99 3.56 -7.56
C ILE A 605 -15.31 2.76 -7.68
N ARG A 606 -15.25 1.47 -8.03
CA ARG A 606 -16.40 0.57 -7.92
C ARG A 606 -16.77 0.32 -6.44
N MET A 607 -15.78 0.04 -5.58
CA MET A 607 -16.00 -0.15 -4.14
C MET A 607 -16.53 1.10 -3.42
N LEU A 608 -16.14 2.31 -3.84
CA LEU A 608 -16.66 3.57 -3.30
C LEU A 608 -18.18 3.75 -3.52
N GLY A 609 -18.78 3.03 -4.47
CA GLY A 609 -20.23 2.95 -4.64
C GLY A 609 -20.95 2.01 -3.65
N ALA A 610 -20.21 1.12 -2.98
CA ALA A 610 -20.73 0.05 -2.12
C ALA A 610 -21.79 -0.84 -2.80
N HIS A 611 -23.08 -0.56 -2.58
CA HIS A 611 -24.19 -1.28 -3.25
C HIS A 611 -24.55 -0.70 -4.63
N ASP A 612 -23.93 0.42 -5.01
CA ASP A 612 -24.11 1.15 -6.28
C ASP A 612 -22.78 1.11 -7.06
N SER A 613 -22.33 -0.10 -7.42
CA SER A 613 -21.03 -0.32 -8.09
C SER A 613 -20.97 0.26 -9.51
N GLY A 614 -22.12 0.40 -10.17
CA GLY A 614 -22.29 1.23 -11.36
C GLY A 614 -22.04 2.71 -11.06
N MET A 615 -21.78 3.50 -12.10
CA MET A 615 -21.60 4.95 -11.97
C MET A 615 -21.88 5.64 -13.30
N ASN A 616 -22.64 6.74 -13.28
CA ASN A 616 -22.63 7.69 -14.39
C ASN A 616 -21.31 8.49 -14.39
N PHE A 617 -21.02 9.21 -15.48
CA PHE A 617 -19.75 9.93 -15.65
C PHE A 617 -19.41 10.90 -14.50
N CYS A 618 -20.38 11.64 -13.98
CA CYS A 618 -20.16 12.56 -12.84
C CYS A 618 -19.78 11.79 -11.57
N GLN A 619 -20.51 10.71 -11.25
CA GLN A 619 -20.16 9.83 -10.13
C GLN A 619 -18.76 9.21 -10.32
N GLY A 620 -18.37 8.83 -11.54
CA GLY A 620 -17.04 8.29 -11.84
C GLY A 620 -15.92 9.28 -11.53
N VAL A 621 -16.04 10.52 -12.01
CA VAL A 621 -15.05 11.59 -11.76
C VAL A 621 -15.01 12.00 -10.28
N GLU A 622 -16.17 12.08 -9.59
CA GLU A 622 -16.20 12.28 -8.13
C GLU A 622 -15.51 11.12 -7.39
N ARG A 623 -15.78 9.85 -7.75
CA ARG A 623 -15.18 8.67 -7.10
C ARG A 623 -13.68 8.59 -7.33
N LEU A 624 -13.19 8.93 -8.53
CA LEU A 624 -11.76 9.05 -8.82
C LEU A 624 -11.08 10.08 -7.89
N GLY A 625 -11.65 11.28 -7.73
CA GLY A 625 -11.12 12.28 -6.81
C GLY A 625 -11.05 11.79 -5.36
N HIS A 626 -12.11 11.13 -4.87
CA HIS A 626 -12.12 10.54 -3.53
C HIS A 626 -11.11 9.39 -3.37
N ALA A 627 -10.81 8.61 -4.42
CA ALA A 627 -9.78 7.57 -4.36
C ALA A 627 -8.38 8.19 -4.16
N ILE A 628 -8.06 9.30 -4.84
CA ILE A 628 -6.80 10.01 -4.65
C ILE A 628 -6.69 10.64 -3.26
N ASP A 629 -7.78 11.16 -2.70
CA ASP A 629 -7.80 11.62 -1.31
C ASP A 629 -7.51 10.48 -0.31
N ILE A 630 -7.95 9.26 -0.61
CA ILE A 630 -7.70 8.05 0.19
C ILE A 630 -6.24 7.58 0.05
N ASP A 631 -5.72 7.46 -1.16
CA ASP A 631 -4.32 7.08 -1.41
C ASP A 631 -3.36 8.11 -0.80
N CYS A 632 -3.67 9.40 -0.90
CA CYS A 632 -2.93 10.46 -0.21
C CYS A 632 -3.04 10.36 1.32
N ILE A 633 -4.11 9.81 1.90
CA ILE A 633 -4.18 9.52 3.34
C ILE A 633 -3.25 8.35 3.68
N PHE A 634 -3.23 7.28 2.88
CA PHE A 634 -2.36 6.12 3.11
C PHE A 634 -0.87 6.47 2.95
N LEU A 635 -0.47 7.21 1.91
CA LEU A 635 0.90 7.72 1.74
C LEU A 635 1.36 8.54 2.96
N ARG A 636 0.52 9.47 3.44
CA ARG A 636 0.84 10.27 4.64
C ARG A 636 0.80 9.47 5.94
N ARG A 637 0.13 8.32 5.98
CA ARG A 637 -0.10 7.48 7.18
C ARG A 637 -0.10 5.97 6.83
N PRO A 638 1.05 5.38 6.48
CA PRO A 638 1.11 3.98 6.03
C PRO A 638 0.66 2.96 7.09
N GLU A 639 0.58 3.34 8.36
CA GLU A 639 0.06 2.47 9.42
C GLU A 639 -1.48 2.39 9.46
N LEU A 640 -2.18 3.26 8.71
CA LEU A 640 -3.61 3.13 8.43
C LEU A 640 -3.89 2.22 7.24
N ASP A 641 -2.88 1.97 6.39
CA ASP A 641 -3.00 1.09 5.25
C ASP A 641 -2.92 -0.38 5.69
N ILE A 642 -4.10 -0.93 5.97
CA ILE A 642 -4.31 -2.36 6.20
C ILE A 642 -4.82 -3.01 4.91
N ARG A 643 -4.16 -2.73 3.77
CA ARG A 643 -4.30 -3.52 2.54
C ARG A 643 -4.10 -5.01 2.83
N HIS A 644 -4.65 -5.84 1.94
CA HIS A 644 -4.56 -7.30 2.04
C HIS A 644 -3.10 -7.75 1.96
N ARG A 645 -2.45 -7.90 3.11
CA ARG A 645 -1.09 -8.44 3.20
C ARG A 645 -1.08 -9.88 2.68
N CYS A 646 -0.53 -10.08 1.49
CA CYS A 646 -0.16 -11.40 1.00
C CYS A 646 1.02 -11.93 1.85
N LEU A 647 0.69 -12.47 3.02
CA LEU A 647 1.66 -13.08 3.95
C LEU A 647 2.16 -14.45 3.46
N SER A 648 1.60 -14.98 2.37
CA SER A 648 2.05 -16.20 1.73
C SER A 648 1.46 -16.35 0.32
N THR A 649 2.33 -16.48 -0.68
CA THR A 649 1.99 -16.79 -2.08
C THR A 649 1.44 -18.21 -2.28
N THR A 650 1.39 -19.06 -1.24
CA THR A 650 0.87 -20.44 -1.35
C THR A 650 -0.66 -20.53 -1.38
N ARG A 651 -1.39 -19.41 -1.25
CA ARG A 651 -2.85 -19.36 -1.41
C ARG A 651 -3.20 -18.96 -2.84
N LYS A 652 -4.02 -19.78 -3.51
CA LYS A 652 -4.38 -19.62 -4.93
C LYS A 652 -4.95 -18.24 -5.30
N GLU A 653 -5.63 -17.59 -4.34
CA GLU A 653 -6.25 -16.26 -4.50
C GLU A 653 -5.23 -15.09 -4.37
N GLY A 654 -4.00 -15.36 -3.92
CA GLY A 654 -3.01 -14.33 -3.56
C GLY A 654 -1.88 -14.12 -4.57
N VAL A 655 -1.87 -14.84 -5.70
CA VAL A 655 -0.80 -14.78 -6.72
C VAL A 655 -0.98 -13.56 -7.65
N ASP A 656 -2.21 -13.04 -7.76
CA ASP A 656 -2.57 -11.91 -8.64
C ASP A 656 -2.40 -10.52 -7.98
N HIS A 657 -2.05 -10.51 -6.69
CA HIS A 657 -1.93 -9.29 -5.85
C HIS A 657 -0.59 -9.30 -5.09
N ILE A 658 0.51 -9.30 -5.85
CA ILE A 658 1.87 -9.24 -5.32
C ILE A 658 2.25 -7.79 -5.02
N ASN A 659 2.77 -7.53 -3.82
CA ASN A 659 3.23 -6.22 -3.38
C ASN A 659 4.76 -6.23 -3.21
N ALA A 660 5.39 -5.05 -3.28
CA ALA A 660 6.84 -4.89 -3.08
C ALA A 660 7.38 -5.58 -1.81
N ALA A 661 6.65 -5.47 -0.69
CA ALA A 661 7.00 -6.09 0.59
C ALA A 661 6.87 -7.64 0.63
N ALA A 662 6.38 -8.28 -0.44
CA ALA A 662 6.36 -9.73 -0.59
C ALA A 662 7.53 -10.26 -1.44
N TRP A 663 8.27 -9.39 -2.15
CA TRP A 663 9.43 -9.79 -2.94
C TRP A 663 10.63 -10.09 -2.05
N LYS A 664 11.40 -11.13 -2.40
CA LYS A 664 12.56 -11.63 -1.65
C LYS A 664 13.85 -11.68 -2.46
N GLY A 665 13.75 -11.86 -3.79
CA GLY A 665 14.90 -11.77 -4.69
C GLY A 665 15.46 -10.34 -4.78
N ASP A 666 16.71 -10.20 -5.23
CA ASP A 666 17.35 -8.88 -5.34
C ASP A 666 16.76 -8.06 -6.49
N VAL A 667 16.11 -6.94 -6.12
CA VAL A 667 15.47 -5.97 -7.02
C VAL A 667 16.31 -4.72 -7.24
N SER A 668 17.54 -4.68 -6.72
CA SER A 668 18.46 -3.54 -6.84
C SER A 668 18.97 -3.40 -8.27
N VAL A 669 18.69 -2.28 -8.95
CA VAL A 669 18.97 -2.18 -10.40
C VAL A 669 20.47 -2.18 -10.72
N TYR A 670 21.32 -1.76 -9.78
CA TYR A 670 22.78 -1.89 -9.83
C TYR A 670 23.29 -3.34 -10.00
N CYS A 671 22.58 -4.32 -9.45
CA CYS A 671 22.98 -5.73 -9.49
C CYS A 671 22.61 -6.44 -10.80
N CYS A 672 21.93 -5.76 -11.73
CA CYS A 672 21.35 -6.35 -12.93
C CYS A 672 22.25 -6.17 -14.18
N ASP A 673 23.05 -7.18 -14.51
CA ASP A 673 23.77 -7.24 -15.80
C ASP A 673 22.82 -7.72 -16.91
N LEU A 674 22.21 -6.75 -17.61
CA LEU A 674 21.27 -7.00 -18.71
C LEU A 674 21.90 -7.77 -19.89
N PRO A 675 23.08 -7.40 -20.43
CA PRO A 675 23.77 -8.22 -21.44
C PRO A 675 24.04 -9.67 -21.00
N PHE A 676 24.43 -9.89 -19.74
CA PHE A 676 24.62 -11.24 -19.21
C PHE A 676 23.31 -12.04 -19.12
N ALA A 677 22.23 -11.41 -18.63
CA ALA A 677 20.89 -12.00 -18.60
C ALA A 677 20.42 -12.43 -20.00
N TRP A 678 20.58 -11.54 -20.98
CA TRP A 678 20.21 -11.78 -22.38
C TRP A 678 21.04 -12.92 -23.01
N ALA A 679 22.35 -12.95 -22.75
CA ALA A 679 23.22 -14.03 -23.20
C ALA A 679 22.84 -15.39 -22.59
N LYS A 680 22.55 -15.43 -21.28
CA LYS A 680 22.07 -16.61 -20.55
C LYS A 680 20.75 -17.15 -21.11
N GLY A 681 19.75 -16.29 -21.30
CA GLY A 681 18.45 -16.67 -21.88
C GLY A 681 18.55 -17.17 -23.31
N ARG A 682 19.36 -16.49 -24.14
CA ARG A 682 19.73 -16.95 -25.49
C ARG A 682 20.37 -18.34 -25.45
N GLU A 683 21.36 -18.58 -24.60
CA GLU A 683 22.11 -19.84 -24.56
C GLU A 683 21.24 -21.02 -24.13
N ALA A 684 20.37 -20.83 -23.13
CA ALA A 684 19.35 -21.81 -22.76
C ALA A 684 18.41 -22.13 -23.94
N THR A 685 17.94 -21.09 -24.65
CA THR A 685 17.09 -21.23 -25.84
C THR A 685 17.81 -21.96 -26.98
N GLN A 686 19.10 -21.66 -27.22
CA GLN A 686 19.92 -22.33 -28.23
C GLN A 686 20.25 -23.78 -27.90
N MET A 687 20.28 -24.17 -26.63
CA MET A 687 20.34 -25.58 -26.23
C MET A 687 19.00 -26.27 -26.54
N MET A 688 17.90 -25.71 -26.04
CA MET A 688 16.56 -26.27 -26.23
C MET A 688 16.18 -26.42 -27.71
N LEU A 689 16.59 -25.48 -28.58
CA LEU A 689 16.35 -25.57 -30.03
C LEU A 689 17.23 -26.62 -30.75
N LYS A 690 18.39 -27.00 -30.22
CA LYS A 690 19.23 -28.07 -30.80
C LYS A 690 18.67 -29.46 -30.55
N ASP A 691 17.95 -29.63 -29.44
CA ASP A 691 17.25 -30.87 -29.08
C ASP A 691 15.83 -30.94 -29.71
N SER A 692 15.52 -30.02 -30.64
CA SER A 692 14.22 -29.90 -31.31
C SER A 692 14.20 -30.46 -32.72
N GLN A 693 12.99 -30.63 -33.28
CA GLN A 693 12.77 -31.00 -34.68
C GLN A 693 12.80 -29.78 -35.63
N MET A 694 13.20 -28.60 -35.14
CA MET A 694 13.33 -27.39 -35.96
C MET A 694 14.59 -27.46 -36.85
N PRO A 695 14.63 -26.76 -37.99
CA PRO A 695 15.84 -26.67 -38.81
C PRO A 695 17.05 -26.19 -37.99
N ALA A 696 18.23 -26.80 -38.17
CA ALA A 696 19.42 -26.46 -37.40
C ALA A 696 19.77 -24.95 -37.44
N GLN A 697 19.50 -24.31 -38.58
CA GLN A 697 19.63 -22.87 -38.82
C GLN A 697 18.81 -22.02 -37.83
N SER A 698 17.66 -22.50 -37.36
CA SER A 698 16.84 -21.84 -36.33
C SER A 698 17.54 -21.75 -34.97
N SER A 699 18.57 -22.56 -34.71
CA SER A 699 19.41 -22.46 -33.52
C SER A 699 20.56 -21.44 -33.67
N GLU A 700 20.83 -20.93 -34.87
CA GLU A 700 21.93 -20.00 -35.17
C GLU A 700 21.56 -18.54 -34.86
N PHE A 701 21.07 -18.28 -33.65
CA PHE A 701 20.56 -16.99 -33.15
C PHE A 701 21.41 -15.77 -33.57
N LEU A 702 22.74 -15.86 -33.49
CA LEU A 702 23.62 -14.76 -33.91
C LEU A 702 23.56 -14.48 -35.41
N ASN A 703 23.46 -15.52 -36.25
CA ASN A 703 23.37 -15.39 -37.71
C ASN A 703 22.02 -14.82 -38.14
N ILE A 704 20.93 -15.21 -37.45
CA ILE A 704 19.58 -14.68 -37.67
C ILE A 704 19.55 -13.16 -37.47
N PHE A 705 20.16 -12.67 -36.39
CA PHE A 705 20.20 -11.23 -36.05
C PHE A 705 21.47 -10.51 -36.54
N LEU A 706 22.14 -11.03 -37.60
CA LEU A 706 23.14 -10.24 -38.36
C LEU A 706 22.48 -9.18 -39.24
N ASP A 707 21.27 -9.45 -39.76
CA ASP A 707 20.49 -8.45 -40.49
C ASP A 707 19.75 -7.53 -39.50
N ARG A 708 20.06 -6.23 -39.53
CA ARG A 708 19.43 -5.21 -38.69
C ARG A 708 17.97 -4.92 -39.03
N GLN A 709 17.46 -5.45 -40.14
CA GLN A 709 16.03 -5.44 -40.42
C GLN A 709 15.28 -6.43 -39.52
N VAL A 710 15.93 -7.50 -39.07
CA VAL A 710 15.34 -8.60 -38.29
C VAL A 710 15.60 -8.41 -36.80
N ASP A 711 14.55 -8.48 -36.00
CA ASP A 711 14.61 -8.52 -34.53
C ASP A 711 13.40 -9.25 -33.95
N MET A 712 13.30 -9.38 -32.63
CA MET A 712 12.21 -10.13 -31.97
C MET A 712 10.80 -9.53 -32.17
N LEU A 713 10.67 -8.25 -32.55
CA LEU A 713 9.38 -7.64 -32.92
C LEU A 713 9.16 -7.61 -34.45
N ARG A 714 10.24 -7.70 -35.23
CA ARG A 714 10.24 -7.72 -36.71
C ARG A 714 10.89 -9.01 -37.25
N PRO A 715 10.36 -10.21 -36.95
CA PRO A 715 11.00 -11.48 -37.33
C PRO A 715 11.08 -11.72 -38.85
N PHE A 716 10.24 -11.03 -39.63
CA PHE A 716 10.21 -11.11 -41.10
C PHE A 716 11.02 -10.00 -41.80
N GLY A 717 11.68 -9.13 -41.03
CA GLY A 717 12.41 -7.97 -41.55
C GLY A 717 11.51 -6.85 -42.10
N GLN A 718 12.10 -5.94 -42.88
CA GLN A 718 11.42 -4.92 -43.69
C GLN A 718 10.46 -3.97 -42.96
N GLY A 719 10.52 -3.88 -41.63
CA GLY A 719 9.56 -3.10 -40.82
C GLY A 719 8.23 -3.83 -40.57
N ILE A 720 8.11 -5.12 -40.92
CA ILE A 720 6.90 -5.92 -40.73
C ILE A 720 6.76 -6.33 -39.27
N TYR A 721 5.74 -5.80 -38.60
CA TYR A 721 5.30 -6.23 -37.27
C TYR A 721 4.14 -7.24 -37.42
N PRO A 722 4.27 -8.48 -36.88
CA PRO A 722 3.21 -9.48 -36.96
C PRO A 722 1.90 -9.01 -36.31
N GLY A 723 0.75 -9.37 -36.91
CA GLY A 723 -0.57 -8.99 -36.41
C GLY A 723 -0.93 -7.49 -36.54
N LEU A 724 -0.12 -6.71 -37.28
CA LEU A 724 -0.37 -5.29 -37.58
C LEU A 724 -0.14 -4.93 -39.06
N SER A 725 0.77 -5.63 -39.75
CA SER A 725 0.99 -5.42 -41.18
C SER A 725 -0.17 -5.94 -42.03
N THR A 726 -0.72 -5.12 -42.92
CA THR A 726 -1.75 -5.54 -43.89
C THR A 726 -1.22 -6.47 -45.00
N LEU A 727 0.09 -6.72 -45.03
CA LEU A 727 0.73 -7.75 -45.85
C LEU A 727 0.76 -9.13 -45.16
N ASP A 728 0.46 -9.18 -43.85
CA ASP A 728 0.41 -10.40 -43.06
C ASP A 728 -1.00 -11.02 -43.19
N SER A 729 -1.10 -12.19 -43.83
CA SER A 729 -2.39 -12.82 -44.12
C SER A 729 -2.99 -13.60 -42.93
N THR A 730 -2.37 -13.50 -41.76
CA THR A 730 -2.86 -14.12 -40.51
C THR A 730 -3.55 -13.10 -39.62
N GLU A 731 -4.89 -13.14 -39.61
CA GLU A 731 -5.72 -12.43 -38.63
C GLU A 731 -5.36 -12.84 -37.19
N ASP A 732 -5.31 -11.87 -36.27
CA ASP A 732 -5.02 -12.12 -34.85
C ASP A 732 -6.25 -12.69 -34.12
N ARG A 733 -6.47 -13.99 -34.31
CA ARG A 733 -7.58 -14.77 -33.73
C ARG A 733 -7.64 -14.80 -32.20
N SER A 734 -6.66 -14.21 -31.50
CA SER A 734 -6.74 -14.05 -30.04
C SER A 734 -7.75 -12.99 -29.61
N ILE A 735 -8.12 -12.06 -30.51
CA ILE A 735 -8.91 -10.86 -30.18
C ILE A 735 -10.42 -11.09 -30.33
N ASP A 736 -10.89 -11.69 -31.42
CA ASP A 736 -12.33 -11.89 -31.67
C ASP A 736 -13.02 -12.77 -30.60
N LEU A 737 -12.22 -13.55 -29.87
CA LEU A 737 -12.67 -14.43 -28.79
C LEU A 737 -12.68 -13.75 -27.40
N LEU A 738 -12.16 -12.52 -27.27
CA LEU A 738 -12.17 -11.76 -26.00
C LEU A 738 -13.52 -11.07 -25.73
N GLN A 739 -14.31 -10.82 -26.79
CA GLN A 739 -15.60 -10.15 -26.67
C GLN A 739 -16.70 -11.16 -26.31
N PRO A 740 -17.35 -11.06 -25.13
CA PRO A 740 -18.59 -11.79 -24.90
C PRO A 740 -19.65 -11.31 -25.89
N SER A 741 -20.33 -12.23 -26.57
CA SER A 741 -21.36 -11.87 -27.53
C SER A 741 -22.48 -11.07 -26.85
N ALA A 742 -22.70 -9.84 -27.33
CA ALA A 742 -23.70 -8.93 -26.80
C ALA A 742 -25.10 -9.53 -26.97
N SER A 743 -25.55 -10.24 -25.93
CA SER A 743 -26.87 -10.88 -25.90
C SER A 743 -27.93 -9.78 -25.96
N PRO A 744 -28.78 -9.74 -27.00
CA PRO A 744 -29.78 -8.70 -27.12
C PRO A 744 -30.75 -8.80 -25.94
N ALA A 745 -30.86 -7.72 -25.16
CA ALA A 745 -31.79 -7.66 -24.05
C ALA A 745 -33.22 -7.94 -24.57
N PRO A 746 -34.03 -8.77 -23.89
CA PRO A 746 -35.33 -9.17 -24.40
C PRO A 746 -36.24 -7.95 -24.51
N VAL A 747 -36.61 -7.61 -25.75
CA VAL A 747 -37.57 -6.56 -26.06
C VAL A 747 -38.88 -6.89 -25.34
N ARG A 748 -39.21 -6.08 -24.34
CA ARG A 748 -40.54 -6.11 -23.71
C ARG A 748 -41.46 -5.24 -24.54
N SER A 749 -42.60 -5.81 -24.92
CA SER A 749 -43.68 -5.13 -25.62
C SER A 749 -44.19 -3.92 -24.84
N ASP A 750 -44.68 -2.92 -25.57
CA ASP A 750 -45.19 -1.67 -25.03
C ASP A 750 -46.36 -1.87 -24.06
N ASP A 751 -46.36 -1.05 -23.00
CA ASP A 751 -47.57 -0.64 -22.27
C ASP A 751 -47.64 0.89 -22.35
N ASP A 752 -48.62 1.40 -23.10
CA ASP A 752 -48.75 2.82 -23.46
C ASP A 752 -49.13 3.70 -22.26
N ILE A 753 -48.36 4.78 -22.04
CA ILE A 753 -48.74 5.93 -21.20
C ILE A 753 -48.37 7.22 -21.93
N GLY A 754 -49.00 7.46 -23.08
CA GLY A 754 -48.92 8.73 -23.80
C GLY A 754 -49.32 9.94 -22.93
N VAL A 755 -48.47 10.97 -22.94
CA VAL A 755 -48.77 12.30 -22.39
C VAL A 755 -48.57 13.33 -23.50
N THR A 756 -49.63 13.62 -24.24
CA THR A 756 -49.65 14.67 -25.25
C THR A 756 -49.71 16.06 -24.60
N LEU A 757 -48.86 16.97 -25.09
CA LEU A 757 -48.87 18.40 -24.75
C LEU A 757 -48.31 19.19 -25.94
N GLU A 758 -49.22 19.65 -26.80
CA GLU A 758 -48.94 20.58 -27.90
C GLU A 758 -49.12 22.03 -27.43
N ASP A 759 -48.41 22.95 -28.10
CA ASP A 759 -48.66 24.42 -28.19
C ASP A 759 -48.65 25.29 -26.90
N THR A 760 -48.30 26.57 -26.93
CA THR A 760 -47.83 27.48 -28.01
C THR A 760 -46.54 28.22 -27.59
N VAL A 761 -45.91 28.94 -28.53
CA VAL A 761 -44.79 29.87 -28.23
C VAL A 761 -45.31 31.31 -28.14
N ASP A 762 -44.98 32.00 -27.05
CA ASP A 762 -45.12 33.45 -26.86
C ASP A 762 -43.90 34.01 -26.09
N GLU A 763 -43.62 35.31 -26.23
CA GLU A 763 -42.42 35.94 -25.65
C GLU A 763 -42.42 35.95 -24.11
N VAL A 764 -41.33 35.46 -23.49
CA VAL A 764 -41.23 35.35 -22.03
C VAL A 764 -40.56 36.60 -21.41
N PRO A 765 -41.28 37.41 -20.60
CA PRO A 765 -40.68 38.53 -19.88
C PRO A 765 -39.80 38.06 -18.72
N ALA A 766 -38.74 38.81 -18.40
CA ALA A 766 -37.78 38.46 -17.37
C ALA A 766 -38.41 38.39 -15.96
N LEU A 767 -38.49 37.18 -15.39
CA LEU A 767 -39.10 36.90 -14.09
C LEU A 767 -38.27 35.91 -13.24
N ASN A 768 -38.55 35.91 -11.93
CA ASN A 768 -37.60 35.52 -10.89
C ASN A 768 -37.34 34.02 -10.75
N LEU A 769 -36.05 33.64 -10.83
CA LEU A 769 -35.51 32.34 -10.41
C LEU A 769 -35.53 32.18 -8.86
N PRO A 770 -35.49 30.95 -8.32
CA PRO A 770 -35.65 30.69 -6.89
C PRO A 770 -34.44 31.13 -6.04
N SER A 771 -34.43 32.40 -5.63
CA SER A 771 -33.41 32.94 -4.71
C SER A 771 -33.74 32.61 -3.25
N ALA A 772 -33.13 31.53 -2.73
CA ALA A 772 -33.22 31.11 -1.33
C ALA A 772 -31.82 30.80 -0.76
N LYS A 773 -31.65 30.87 0.57
CA LYS A 773 -30.32 30.83 1.21
C LYS A 773 -29.63 29.47 1.10
N GLY A 774 -28.89 29.27 0.01
CA GLY A 774 -28.25 28.01 -0.36
C GLY A 774 -28.86 27.31 -1.58
N VAL A 775 -29.71 28.00 -2.35
CA VAL A 775 -30.11 27.63 -3.71
C VAL A 775 -29.35 28.55 -4.66
N ASN A 776 -28.73 27.99 -5.70
CA ASN A 776 -28.12 28.77 -6.77
C ASN A 776 -29.17 28.99 -7.88
N PRO A 777 -29.49 30.24 -8.27
CA PRO A 777 -30.40 30.50 -9.39
C PRO A 777 -29.93 29.85 -10.69
N ASP A 778 -28.62 29.80 -10.93
CA ASP A 778 -28.04 29.31 -12.19
C ASP A 778 -28.15 27.79 -12.35
N ASP A 779 -28.53 27.04 -11.31
CA ASP A 779 -28.79 25.59 -11.38
C ASP A 779 -30.17 25.27 -11.98
N TYR A 780 -30.96 26.28 -12.36
CA TYR A 780 -32.34 26.14 -12.84
C TYR A 780 -32.54 26.73 -14.25
N LEU A 781 -33.56 26.24 -14.95
CA LEU A 781 -34.08 26.80 -16.21
C LEU A 781 -35.60 26.93 -16.14
N MET A 782 -36.14 27.90 -16.87
CA MET A 782 -37.59 28.03 -17.04
C MET A 782 -38.05 27.11 -18.17
N CYS A 783 -39.00 26.22 -17.88
CA CYS A 783 -39.73 25.48 -18.91
C CYS A 783 -40.95 26.29 -19.39
N GLY A 784 -41.49 25.99 -20.57
CA GLY A 784 -42.59 26.75 -21.20
C GLY A 784 -43.88 26.86 -20.37
N ASN A 785 -44.06 26.01 -19.36
CA ASN A 785 -45.15 26.11 -18.38
C ASN A 785 -44.90 27.10 -17.22
N GLY A 786 -43.90 27.98 -17.35
CA GLY A 786 -43.56 29.02 -16.38
C GLY A 786 -42.92 28.51 -15.07
N LYS A 787 -42.50 27.25 -15.01
CA LYS A 787 -41.91 26.65 -13.79
C LYS A 787 -40.39 26.56 -13.89
N PRO A 788 -39.63 26.94 -12.84
CA PRO A 788 -38.20 26.70 -12.77
C PRO A 788 -37.92 25.21 -12.49
N VAL A 789 -37.24 24.54 -13.41
CA VAL A 789 -36.81 23.14 -13.29
C VAL A 789 -35.28 23.10 -13.16
N HIS A 790 -34.79 22.29 -12.24
CA HIS A 790 -33.35 22.15 -11.98
C HIS A 790 -32.66 21.46 -13.17
N LYS A 791 -31.50 21.96 -13.61
CA LYS A 791 -30.78 21.51 -14.82
C LYS A 791 -30.46 20.01 -14.83
N MET A 792 -29.95 19.47 -13.71
CA MET A 792 -29.80 18.01 -13.52
C MET A 792 -31.11 17.20 -13.73
N SER A 793 -32.28 17.73 -13.39
CA SER A 793 -33.56 17.07 -13.69
C SER A 793 -33.90 17.10 -15.18
N ILE A 794 -33.47 18.13 -15.91
CA ILE A 794 -33.65 18.24 -17.37
C ILE A 794 -32.74 17.23 -18.08
N CYS A 795 -31.46 17.11 -17.69
CA CYS A 795 -30.57 16.08 -18.24
C CYS A 795 -31.17 14.67 -18.08
N ARG A 796 -31.71 14.35 -16.90
CA ARG A 796 -32.32 13.04 -16.65
C ARG A 796 -33.69 12.83 -17.32
N LEU A 797 -34.58 13.83 -17.33
CA LEU A 797 -35.97 13.63 -17.81
C LEU A 797 -36.19 13.99 -19.30
N VAL A 798 -35.23 14.68 -19.94
CA VAL A 798 -35.33 15.12 -21.34
C VAL A 798 -34.23 14.51 -22.20
N ILE A 799 -32.99 14.46 -21.71
CA ILE A 799 -31.84 14.00 -22.50
C ILE A 799 -31.64 12.47 -22.38
N THR A 800 -31.91 11.89 -21.21
CA THR A 800 -31.81 10.43 -20.97
C THR A 800 -33.03 9.86 -20.22
N PRO A 801 -34.25 9.98 -20.78
CA PRO A 801 -35.50 9.61 -20.09
C PRO A 801 -35.56 8.14 -19.64
N ASP A 802 -34.93 7.23 -20.39
CA ASP A 802 -34.87 5.79 -20.10
C ASP A 802 -33.99 5.46 -18.87
N TYR A 803 -33.15 6.39 -18.41
CA TYR A 803 -32.24 6.18 -17.29
C TYR A 803 -32.96 6.17 -15.93
N MET A 804 -33.40 4.98 -15.53
CA MET A 804 -34.21 4.73 -14.34
C MET A 804 -33.39 4.43 -13.07
N GLN A 805 -32.56 5.39 -12.64
CA GLN A 805 -31.85 5.31 -11.36
C GLN A 805 -32.81 5.07 -10.17
N LYS A 806 -32.41 4.16 -9.26
CA LYS A 806 -33.22 3.68 -8.13
C LYS A 806 -32.84 4.45 -6.85
N SER A 807 -33.80 4.98 -6.11
CA SER A 807 -33.53 5.66 -4.83
C SER A 807 -34.54 5.40 -3.71
N ASN A 808 -34.00 5.22 -2.50
CA ASN A 808 -34.74 5.19 -1.24
C ASN A 808 -35.03 6.58 -0.66
N ASN A 809 -34.43 7.66 -1.18
CA ASN A 809 -34.67 9.01 -0.72
C ASN A 809 -35.96 9.61 -1.33
N ARG A 810 -36.82 10.24 -0.51
CA ARG A 810 -38.13 10.76 -1.00
C ARG A 810 -37.99 11.94 -1.98
N PRO A 811 -37.13 12.95 -1.76
CA PRO A 811 -36.92 14.05 -2.70
C PRO A 811 -36.42 13.61 -4.08
N GLU A 812 -35.56 12.59 -4.16
CA GLU A 812 -35.10 12.02 -5.44
C GLU A 812 -36.24 11.31 -6.17
N ARG A 813 -37.11 10.57 -5.48
CA ARG A 813 -38.31 10.00 -6.11
C ARG A 813 -39.28 11.06 -6.63
N VAL A 814 -39.35 12.23 -5.99
CA VAL A 814 -40.10 13.39 -6.51
C VAL A 814 -39.44 14.00 -7.76
N ARG A 815 -38.13 13.77 -7.97
CA ARG A 815 -37.41 14.02 -9.24
C ARG A 815 -37.44 12.80 -10.19
N GLY A 816 -38.45 11.93 -10.05
CA GLY A 816 -38.71 10.80 -10.95
C GLY A 816 -37.81 9.56 -10.79
N TYR A 817 -37.11 9.40 -9.66
CA TYR A 817 -36.33 8.18 -9.39
C TYR A 817 -37.27 7.04 -9.00
N LYS A 818 -37.04 5.81 -9.47
CA LYS A 818 -37.87 4.66 -9.05
C LYS A 818 -37.51 4.26 -7.61
N LYS A 819 -38.50 3.83 -6.81
CA LYS A 819 -38.23 3.29 -5.46
C LYS A 819 -37.44 1.99 -5.61
N PHE A 820 -36.37 1.83 -4.83
CA PHE A 820 -35.71 0.54 -4.69
C PHE A 820 -36.70 -0.44 -4.04
N LYS A 821 -37.21 -1.41 -4.81
CA LYS A 821 -37.79 -2.63 -4.25
C LYS A 821 -36.61 -3.46 -3.73
N ALA A 822 -36.29 -3.33 -2.44
CA ALA A 822 -35.78 -4.49 -1.72
C ALA A 822 -36.85 -5.58 -1.83
N ASN A 823 -36.42 -6.81 -2.09
CA ASN A 823 -37.23 -7.88 -2.69
C ASN A 823 -38.72 -7.79 -2.38
N ALA A 824 -39.54 -7.77 -3.45
CA ALA A 824 -40.88 -8.29 -3.29
C ALA A 824 -40.70 -9.75 -2.89
N PHE A 825 -40.99 -10.06 -1.63
CA PHE A 825 -41.62 -11.33 -1.33
C PHE A 825 -42.98 -11.25 -2.03
N ASP A 826 -43.03 -11.78 -3.26
CA ASP A 826 -44.31 -12.18 -3.84
C ASP A 826 -44.92 -13.22 -2.89
N ASP A 827 -46.24 -13.21 -2.73
CA ASP A 827 -46.90 -13.76 -1.54
C ASP A 827 -46.51 -15.21 -1.24
N LEU A 828 -45.70 -15.40 -0.18
CA LEU A 828 -45.39 -16.72 0.37
C LEU A 828 -46.68 -17.32 0.93
N ASN A 829 -47.30 -18.20 0.14
CA ASN A 829 -48.52 -18.90 0.51
C ASN A 829 -48.29 -19.68 1.81
N THR A 830 -48.94 -19.24 2.90
CA THR A 830 -48.70 -19.76 4.26
C THR A 830 -49.16 -21.19 4.48
N ASP A 831 -49.88 -21.76 3.51
CA ASP A 831 -50.66 -22.98 3.68
C ASP A 831 -49.89 -24.26 3.27
N ASP A 832 -48.68 -24.14 2.69
CA ASP A 832 -47.79 -25.28 2.41
C ASP A 832 -46.36 -25.06 2.94
N ILE A 833 -46.13 -25.55 4.16
CA ILE A 833 -44.83 -25.56 4.85
C ILE A 833 -43.87 -26.63 4.28
N THR A 834 -44.31 -27.43 3.30
CA THR A 834 -43.56 -28.57 2.74
C THR A 834 -43.12 -28.40 1.28
N ALA A 835 -43.36 -27.24 0.66
CA ALA A 835 -42.86 -26.91 -0.67
C ALA A 835 -41.31 -26.93 -0.73
N VAL A 836 -40.76 -27.62 -1.75
CA VAL A 836 -39.33 -27.89 -1.88
C VAL A 836 -38.49 -26.62 -2.11
N ASP A 837 -39.09 -25.58 -2.70
CA ASP A 837 -38.42 -24.34 -3.07
C ASP A 837 -38.14 -23.40 -1.88
N THR A 838 -38.55 -23.76 -0.67
CA THR A 838 -38.43 -22.92 0.54
C THR A 838 -37.01 -22.90 1.15
N PHE A 839 -36.07 -23.73 0.66
CA PHE A 839 -34.72 -23.86 1.22
C PHE A 839 -33.61 -23.51 0.23
N ILE A 840 -33.23 -22.22 0.19
CA ILE A 840 -32.01 -21.77 -0.51
C ILE A 840 -30.78 -22.12 0.34
N VAL A 841 -29.87 -22.92 -0.22
CA VAL A 841 -28.61 -23.29 0.41
C VAL A 841 -27.72 -22.04 0.54
N GLY A 842 -27.54 -21.57 1.78
CA GLY A 842 -26.66 -20.43 2.08
C GLY A 842 -27.11 -19.54 3.24
N ASP A 843 -28.37 -19.63 3.68
CA ASP A 843 -28.87 -18.78 4.76
C ASP A 843 -28.32 -19.21 6.15
N ARG A 844 -27.99 -18.21 6.98
CA ARG A 844 -27.21 -18.36 8.21
C ARG A 844 -28.01 -18.86 9.41
N VAL A 845 -29.32 -19.11 9.24
CA VAL A 845 -30.21 -19.63 10.28
C VAL A 845 -29.93 -21.11 10.60
N VAL A 846 -29.41 -21.88 9.64
CA VAL A 846 -29.10 -23.32 9.78
C VAL A 846 -27.88 -23.59 10.70
N ALA A 847 -27.25 -22.56 11.26
CA ALA A 847 -26.13 -22.67 12.20
C ALA A 847 -26.54 -22.59 13.69
N LEU A 848 -27.85 -22.60 14.00
CA LEU A 848 -28.38 -22.47 15.37
C LEU A 848 -29.47 -23.51 15.74
N ILE A 849 -29.52 -24.63 15.02
CA ILE A 849 -30.19 -25.89 15.40
C ILE A 849 -29.19 -27.02 15.15
#